data_AF-A0A5P2QWZ3-F1
#
_entry.id   AF-A0A5P2QWZ3-F1
#
_cell.length_a   1.000
_cell.length_b   1.000
_cell.length_c   1.000
_cell.angle_alpha   90.00
_cell.angle_beta   90.00
_cell.angle_gamma   90.00
#
_symmetry.space_group_name_H-M   'P 1'
#
loop_
_entity.id
_entity.type
_entity.pdbx_description
1 polymer ?
#
loop_
_entity_poly.entity_id
_entity_poly.type
_entity_poly.pdbx_seq_one_letter_code
_entity_poly.pdbx_strand_id
1 'polypeptide(L)'
;MNMQSKVETRGIVRGGETLKQHRDRLMEATKRTKHYAGLDRLELRDSDPIKYNKLFSRLRAGVVDARETAKKIAASPIVEQEGELCFTLYNAAGDSILTSTGIIIHVGTMGAAIKYMIENGWEHNPGIKDKDIFCNNDSLIGNVHPCDIHTIVPIFHQGELIGWVGGVTHVIDTGSVGPGSMSTGQVQRFGDGYSITCRKIGENDELKRDWLHESQRMVRTTRYWMLDERTRVAGCHMIRKLVEEVIADEGIEAYWKFAYESVEHGRVGLQARIKAMTIPGKYRQVGFVDVPYAHDDVRVPSDFAKVDTIMHTPSEITIRGDGTWRLDFEGSSRWGWHTYNAHQVSFTSGIWVMMTQSLIPTEMINDGAAYGTEFRLPKGTWMNPDDRRVAFSYSWHFLVSSWTALWRGLSRSYFGRGYLEEVNAGNANTSNWLQGGGFNQYDEIHAVNSFECAANGVGASAHQDGISHAAAVWNPEGDMGDMEIWELAEPLVYLGRQIKASSGGAGKYRGGCGFESLRMVWNAKDWTMFFMGNGHISSDWGLMGGYPAASGYRFEAHDTRLKEIIAEGGAIPHGGDTDPENPTWEAMLPDARIKRDKQAITTEAMFKDYDLYLNYMRGGPGFGDPLDREPQKVADDVNGGYLLPRFADSVYGVVLRDAGDGMKGVDRDATTARRKAIRQQRLAESVPTREWMAEERKRILAKEAGVHVQQMFAASFKLGPRFEQQFRSFWNLPADWRLMEADLPIPSYGREYSMDISELPDVKTVQFVEE
;
A
#
# COMPACT_ATOMS: atom_id res chain seq x y z
N MET A 1 -40.01 -22.70 -38.03
CA MET A 1 -39.09 -21.95 -38.90
C MET A 1 -39.08 -20.50 -38.43
N ASN A 2 -38.01 -20.07 -37.76
CA ASN A 2 -37.61 -18.67 -37.67
C ASN A 2 -36.07 -18.69 -37.66
N MET A 3 -35.50 -18.76 -38.87
CA MET A 3 -34.09 -18.51 -39.09
C MET A 3 -33.85 -17.02 -38.88
N GLN A 4 -33.56 -16.62 -37.65
CA GLN A 4 -32.79 -15.40 -37.44
C GLN A 4 -31.37 -15.72 -37.90
N SER A 5 -30.99 -15.16 -39.05
CA SER A 5 -29.61 -15.09 -39.50
C SER A 5 -28.77 -14.46 -38.38
N LYS A 6 -27.90 -15.25 -37.74
CA LYS A 6 -26.77 -14.73 -36.97
C LYS A 6 -25.89 -13.98 -37.95
N VAL A 7 -26.11 -12.68 -38.08
CA VAL A 7 -25.09 -11.79 -38.65
C VAL A 7 -23.97 -11.81 -37.63
N GLU A 8 -22.89 -12.53 -37.91
CA GLU A 8 -21.65 -12.40 -37.15
C GLU A 8 -21.16 -10.96 -37.32
N THR A 9 -21.50 -10.09 -36.38
CA THR A 9 -20.96 -8.74 -36.31
C THR A 9 -19.46 -8.84 -36.06
N ARG A 10 -18.64 -8.34 -37.00
CA ARG A 10 -17.18 -8.22 -36.87
C ARG A 10 -16.85 -7.57 -35.52
N GLY A 11 -15.92 -8.17 -34.77
CA GLY A 11 -15.47 -7.63 -33.49
C GLY A 11 -14.67 -6.34 -33.65
N ILE A 12 -14.55 -5.57 -32.57
CA ILE A 12 -13.98 -4.22 -32.63
C ILE A 12 -12.45 -4.18 -32.69
N VAL A 13 -11.74 -5.26 -32.31
CA VAL A 13 -10.27 -5.25 -32.24
C VAL A 13 -9.68 -5.25 -33.65
N ARG A 14 -8.51 -4.62 -33.82
CA ARG A 14 -7.72 -4.74 -35.06
C ARG A 14 -7.56 -6.21 -35.46
N GLY A 15 -8.05 -6.55 -36.65
CA GLY A 15 -8.09 -7.93 -37.15
C GLY A 15 -9.49 -8.58 -37.11
N GLY A 16 -10.49 -7.88 -36.57
CA GLY A 16 -11.90 -8.28 -36.59
C GLY A 16 -12.34 -9.27 -35.51
N GLU A 17 -11.44 -9.65 -34.59
CA GLU A 17 -11.79 -10.40 -33.38
C GLU A 17 -12.56 -9.52 -32.39
N THR A 18 -13.44 -10.12 -31.59
CA THR A 18 -13.96 -9.46 -30.38
C THR A 18 -12.84 -9.32 -29.35
N LEU A 19 -13.00 -8.42 -28.39
CA LEU A 19 -12.06 -8.25 -27.27
C LEU A 19 -11.82 -9.58 -26.54
N LYS A 20 -12.89 -10.34 -26.29
CA LYS A 20 -12.81 -11.64 -25.62
C LYS A 20 -12.07 -12.67 -26.47
N GLN A 21 -12.41 -12.81 -27.74
CA GLN A 21 -11.71 -13.74 -28.65
C GLN A 21 -10.22 -13.42 -28.71
N HIS A 22 -9.88 -12.13 -28.83
CA HIS A 22 -8.51 -11.66 -28.87
C HIS A 22 -7.73 -12.05 -27.60
N ARG A 23 -8.25 -11.69 -26.43
CA ARG A 23 -7.62 -12.02 -25.15
C ARG A 23 -7.51 -13.52 -24.91
N ASP A 24 -8.58 -14.29 -25.15
CA ASP A 24 -8.60 -15.74 -24.94
C ASP A 24 -7.51 -16.43 -25.79
N ARG A 25 -7.34 -16.00 -27.06
CA ARG A 25 -6.28 -16.51 -27.94
C ARG A 25 -4.89 -16.23 -27.38
N LEU A 26 -4.62 -15.02 -26.90
CA LEU A 26 -3.33 -14.65 -26.32
C LEU A 26 -3.04 -15.41 -25.02
N MET A 27 -4.05 -15.58 -24.17
CA MET A 27 -3.89 -16.29 -22.90
C MET A 27 -3.65 -17.79 -23.11
N GLU A 28 -4.34 -18.41 -24.07
CA GLU A 28 -4.10 -19.82 -24.43
C GLU A 28 -2.68 -20.00 -25.01
N ALA A 29 -2.24 -19.10 -25.89
CA ALA A 29 -0.87 -19.12 -26.40
C ALA A 29 0.16 -18.97 -25.27
N THR A 30 -0.09 -18.07 -24.31
CA THR A 30 0.77 -17.87 -23.14
C THR A 30 0.84 -19.11 -22.27
N LYS A 31 -0.30 -19.72 -21.96
CA LYS A 31 -0.38 -20.93 -21.15
C LYS A 31 0.37 -22.09 -21.76
N ARG A 32 0.25 -22.27 -23.08
CA ARG A 32 0.88 -23.35 -23.86
C ARG A 32 2.38 -23.18 -24.00
N THR A 33 2.84 -21.97 -24.29
CA THR A 33 4.26 -21.70 -24.64
C THR A 33 5.10 -21.23 -23.47
N LYS A 34 4.48 -20.69 -22.41
CA LYS A 34 5.13 -19.97 -21.29
C LYS A 34 5.78 -18.64 -21.70
N HIS A 35 5.52 -18.17 -22.91
CA HIS A 35 5.89 -16.86 -23.41
C HIS A 35 4.62 -16.05 -23.62
N TYR A 36 4.61 -14.78 -23.20
CA TYR A 36 3.44 -13.92 -23.39
C TYR A 36 3.05 -13.87 -24.88
N ALA A 37 1.75 -14.04 -25.15
CA ALA A 37 1.17 -14.11 -26.49
C ALA A 37 1.75 -15.20 -27.42
N GLY A 38 2.54 -16.15 -26.90
CA GLY A 38 3.24 -17.14 -27.71
C GLY A 38 4.51 -16.64 -28.40
N LEU A 39 5.05 -15.49 -27.97
CA LEU A 39 6.21 -14.84 -28.59
C LEU A 39 7.53 -15.47 -28.11
N ASP A 40 7.98 -16.52 -28.79
CA ASP A 40 9.32 -17.11 -28.58
C ASP A 40 10.45 -16.26 -29.17
N ARG A 41 10.12 -15.38 -30.13
CA ARG A 41 11.00 -14.37 -30.73
C ARG A 41 10.31 -13.01 -30.78
N LEU A 42 11.08 -11.94 -30.56
CA LEU A 42 10.57 -10.56 -30.61
C LEU A 42 10.97 -9.93 -31.96
N GLU A 43 10.11 -10.09 -32.97
CA GLU A 43 10.44 -9.77 -34.36
C GLU A 43 10.90 -8.32 -34.55
N LEU A 44 10.13 -7.34 -34.06
CA LEU A 44 10.47 -5.93 -34.18
C LEU A 44 11.74 -5.60 -33.39
N ARG A 45 11.83 -6.07 -32.13
CA ARG A 45 13.03 -5.83 -31.31
C ARG A 45 14.29 -6.40 -31.95
N ASP A 46 14.23 -7.62 -32.46
CA ASP A 46 15.39 -8.36 -32.92
C ASP A 46 15.80 -7.98 -34.35
N SER A 47 14.85 -7.59 -35.22
CA SER A 47 15.14 -7.23 -36.62
C SER A 47 15.26 -5.73 -36.88
N ASP A 48 14.58 -4.88 -36.11
CA ASP A 48 14.66 -3.41 -36.18
C ASP A 48 14.76 -2.79 -34.77
N PRO A 49 15.89 -3.02 -34.08
CA PRO A 49 16.08 -2.54 -32.71
C PRO A 49 16.04 -1.02 -32.62
N ILE A 50 16.40 -0.29 -33.69
CA ILE A 50 16.38 1.18 -33.70
C ILE A 50 14.92 1.64 -33.61
N LYS A 51 14.03 1.08 -34.44
CA LYS A 51 12.61 1.43 -34.41
C LYS A 51 11.93 1.00 -33.12
N TYR A 52 12.24 -0.20 -32.61
CA TYR A 52 11.75 -0.65 -31.30
C TYR A 52 12.10 0.34 -30.18
N ASN A 53 13.37 0.76 -30.10
CA ASN A 53 13.83 1.72 -29.09
C ASN A 53 13.25 3.13 -29.28
N LYS A 54 13.04 3.56 -30.53
CA LYS A 54 12.37 4.84 -30.83
C LYS A 54 10.93 4.85 -30.33
N LEU A 55 10.17 3.78 -30.56
CA LEU A 55 8.80 3.62 -30.03
C LEU A 55 8.81 3.64 -28.50
N PHE A 56 9.66 2.82 -27.88
CA PHE A 56 9.82 2.79 -26.43
C PHE A 56 10.11 4.18 -25.85
N SER A 57 11.13 4.87 -26.38
CA SER A 57 11.56 6.17 -25.88
C SER A 57 10.44 7.22 -25.99
N ARG A 58 9.81 7.35 -27.17
CA ARG A 58 8.78 8.36 -27.43
C ARG A 58 7.50 8.10 -26.64
N LEU A 59 7.03 6.85 -26.57
CA LEU A 59 5.82 6.51 -25.82
C LEU A 59 6.05 6.61 -24.30
N ARG A 60 7.21 6.18 -23.79
CA ARG A 60 7.53 6.31 -22.37
C ARG A 60 7.65 7.78 -21.96
N ALA A 61 8.34 8.60 -22.76
CA ALA A 61 8.43 10.03 -22.51
C ALA A 61 7.03 10.67 -22.46
N GLY A 62 6.13 10.28 -23.35
CA GLY A 62 4.79 10.85 -23.39
C GLY A 62 3.88 10.46 -22.23
N VAL A 63 3.95 9.23 -21.70
CA VAL A 63 3.20 8.89 -20.47
C VAL A 63 3.76 9.61 -19.24
N VAL A 64 5.08 9.83 -19.17
CA VAL A 64 5.72 10.63 -18.11
C VAL A 64 5.30 12.10 -18.21
N ASP A 65 5.35 12.68 -19.41
CA ASP A 65 4.94 14.07 -19.66
C ASP A 65 3.44 14.29 -19.39
N ALA A 66 2.58 13.34 -19.73
CA ALA A 66 1.16 13.40 -19.43
C ALA A 66 0.89 13.49 -17.92
N ARG A 67 1.60 12.70 -17.11
CA ARG A 67 1.53 12.81 -15.64
C ARG A 67 1.97 14.19 -15.16
N GLU A 68 3.16 14.61 -15.57
CA GLU A 68 3.80 15.84 -15.10
C GLU A 68 3.03 17.11 -15.50
N THR A 69 2.38 17.07 -16.67
CA THR A 69 1.58 18.17 -17.17
C THR A 69 0.19 18.19 -16.56
N ALA A 70 -0.50 17.04 -16.55
CA ALA A 70 -1.90 16.99 -16.11
C ALA A 70 -2.06 17.23 -14.61
N LYS A 71 -1.06 16.85 -13.77
CA LYS A 71 -1.13 17.04 -12.32
C LYS A 71 -1.39 18.49 -11.91
N LYS A 72 -0.92 19.45 -12.72
CA LYS A 72 -1.07 20.90 -12.54
C LYS A 72 -2.51 21.42 -12.69
N ILE A 73 -3.46 20.57 -13.10
CA ILE A 73 -4.89 20.90 -13.18
C ILE A 73 -5.58 20.77 -11.82
N ALA A 74 -5.08 19.87 -10.96
CA ALA A 74 -5.72 19.55 -9.70
C ALA A 74 -5.65 20.73 -8.72
N ALA A 75 -6.67 20.86 -7.86
CA ALA A 75 -6.61 21.73 -6.69
C ALA A 75 -6.15 20.98 -5.42
N SER A 76 -6.18 19.64 -5.44
CA SER A 76 -5.76 18.80 -4.32
C SER A 76 -4.23 18.70 -4.29
N PRO A 77 -3.56 19.03 -3.16
CA PRO A 77 -2.10 18.87 -3.03
C PRO A 77 -1.64 17.44 -3.28
N ILE A 78 -2.47 16.45 -2.89
CA ILE A 78 -2.26 15.01 -3.12
C ILE A 78 -1.90 14.73 -4.59
N VAL A 79 -2.57 15.40 -5.53
CA VAL A 79 -2.31 15.21 -6.96
C VAL A 79 -1.30 16.21 -7.49
N GLU A 80 -1.47 17.50 -7.16
CA GLU A 80 -0.70 18.59 -7.77
C GLU A 80 0.77 18.59 -7.34
N GLN A 81 1.01 18.49 -6.03
CA GLN A 81 2.33 18.53 -5.44
C GLN A 81 2.90 17.11 -5.31
N GLU A 82 2.23 16.23 -4.56
CA GLU A 82 2.73 14.91 -4.15
C GLU A 82 2.76 13.93 -5.34
N GLY A 83 1.93 14.19 -6.35
CA GLY A 83 1.93 13.41 -7.58
C GLY A 83 1.30 12.02 -7.42
N GLU A 84 0.27 11.89 -6.59
CA GLU A 84 -0.47 10.63 -6.39
C GLU A 84 -1.50 10.41 -7.50
N LEU A 85 -0.94 10.32 -8.71
CA LEU A 85 -1.59 10.03 -9.96
C LEU A 85 -0.66 9.16 -10.83
N CYS A 86 -1.25 8.38 -11.74
CA CYS A 86 -0.51 7.53 -12.66
C CYS A 86 -1.25 7.41 -14.00
N PHE A 87 -0.50 7.37 -15.09
CA PHE A 87 -1.02 7.10 -16.43
C PHE A 87 -0.35 5.90 -17.06
N THR A 88 -1.15 4.98 -17.60
CA THR A 88 -0.68 3.72 -18.18
C THR A 88 -1.31 3.48 -19.55
N LEU A 89 -0.47 3.08 -20.50
CA LEU A 89 -0.87 2.68 -21.85
C LEU A 89 -1.00 1.15 -21.90
N TYR A 90 -2.09 0.65 -22.47
CA TYR A 90 -2.42 -0.77 -22.57
C TYR A 90 -2.62 -1.21 -24.02
N ASN A 91 -2.31 -2.48 -24.31
CA ASN A 91 -2.72 -3.11 -25.56
C ASN A 91 -4.21 -3.52 -25.53
N ALA A 92 -4.73 -4.05 -26.63
CA ALA A 92 -6.16 -4.36 -26.75
C ALA A 92 -6.68 -5.38 -25.71
N ALA A 93 -5.82 -6.28 -25.22
CA ALA A 93 -6.15 -7.29 -24.23
C ALA A 93 -6.15 -6.77 -22.77
N GLY A 94 -5.83 -5.49 -22.57
CA GLY A 94 -5.75 -4.86 -21.26
C GLY A 94 -4.44 -5.14 -20.52
N ASP A 95 -3.38 -5.52 -21.24
CA ASP A 95 -2.04 -5.68 -20.67
C ASP A 95 -1.22 -4.40 -20.86
N SER A 96 -0.54 -3.96 -19.80
CA SER A 96 0.21 -2.71 -19.83
C SER A 96 1.41 -2.80 -20.77
N ILE A 97 1.65 -1.74 -21.55
CA ILE A 97 2.79 -1.59 -22.44
C ILE A 97 3.87 -0.77 -21.73
N LEU A 98 3.48 0.41 -21.24
CA LEU A 98 4.31 1.42 -20.57
C LEU A 98 3.48 2.24 -19.59
N THR A 99 4.13 2.80 -18.57
CA THR A 99 3.50 3.59 -17.51
C THR A 99 4.37 4.80 -17.13
N SER A 100 3.75 5.83 -16.56
CA SER A 100 4.45 6.86 -15.77
C SER A 100 4.96 6.26 -14.46
N THR A 101 5.69 7.05 -13.68
CA THR A 101 5.92 6.72 -12.26
C THR A 101 4.73 7.21 -11.39
N GLY A 102 4.90 7.32 -10.07
CA GLY A 102 3.83 7.60 -9.10
C GLY A 102 3.17 6.33 -8.54
N ILE A 103 1.84 6.35 -8.34
CA ILE A 103 1.04 5.23 -7.79
C ILE A 103 0.85 4.06 -8.79
N ILE A 104 1.95 3.43 -9.17
CA ILE A 104 1.99 2.42 -10.25
C ILE A 104 1.33 1.09 -9.90
N ILE A 105 0.83 0.90 -8.68
CA ILE A 105 -0.02 -0.27 -8.35
C ILE A 105 -1.23 -0.37 -9.31
N HIS A 106 -1.72 0.77 -9.80
CA HIS A 106 -2.87 0.86 -10.69
C HIS A 106 -2.59 0.44 -12.13
N VAL A 107 -1.33 0.17 -12.48
CA VAL A 107 -0.99 -0.57 -13.70
C VAL A 107 -1.82 -1.85 -13.75
N GLY A 108 -1.80 -2.61 -12.65
CA GLY A 108 -2.57 -3.85 -12.52
C GLY A 108 -4.08 -3.61 -12.32
N THR A 109 -4.50 -2.64 -11.50
CA THR A 109 -5.93 -2.45 -11.19
C THR A 109 -6.73 -1.96 -12.40
N MET A 110 -6.21 -1.01 -13.18
CA MET A 110 -6.87 -0.53 -14.40
C MET A 110 -6.86 -1.62 -15.48
N GLY A 111 -5.77 -2.39 -15.60
CA GLY A 111 -5.70 -3.56 -16.47
C GLY A 111 -6.74 -4.62 -16.10
N ALA A 112 -6.93 -4.89 -14.81
CA ALA A 112 -7.97 -5.81 -14.33
C ALA A 112 -9.38 -5.29 -14.61
N ALA A 113 -9.64 -3.99 -14.47
CA ALA A 113 -10.91 -3.38 -14.83
C ALA A 113 -11.20 -3.48 -16.35
N ILE A 114 -10.19 -3.27 -17.21
CA ILE A 114 -10.29 -3.51 -18.66
C ILE A 114 -10.63 -4.97 -18.90
N LYS A 115 -9.91 -5.91 -18.29
CA LYS A 115 -10.13 -7.35 -18.44
C LYS A 115 -11.52 -7.78 -17.93
N TYR A 116 -12.05 -7.13 -16.89
CA TYR A 116 -13.42 -7.34 -16.44
C TYR A 116 -14.44 -6.92 -17.50
N MET A 117 -14.26 -5.76 -18.14
CA MET A 117 -15.10 -5.34 -19.28
C MET A 117 -15.05 -6.36 -20.44
N ILE A 118 -13.85 -6.88 -20.74
CA ILE A 118 -13.63 -7.90 -21.78
C ILE A 118 -14.44 -9.18 -21.49
N GLU A 119 -14.39 -9.71 -20.26
CA GLU A 119 -15.06 -10.97 -19.92
C GLU A 119 -16.59 -10.86 -19.82
N ASN A 120 -17.09 -9.66 -19.51
CA ASN A 120 -18.51 -9.45 -19.22
C ASN A 120 -19.28 -8.76 -20.35
N GLY A 121 -18.76 -8.79 -21.58
CA GLY A 121 -19.53 -8.40 -22.76
C GLY A 121 -19.79 -6.90 -22.91
N TRP A 122 -18.93 -6.03 -22.34
CA TRP A 122 -19.03 -4.58 -22.52
C TRP A 122 -18.98 -4.16 -24.00
N GLU A 123 -18.31 -4.93 -24.86
CA GLU A 123 -18.30 -4.72 -26.32
C GLU A 123 -19.70 -4.73 -26.92
N HIS A 124 -20.62 -5.53 -26.36
CA HIS A 124 -22.01 -5.60 -26.80
C HIS A 124 -22.89 -4.56 -26.11
N ASN A 125 -22.79 -4.45 -24.78
CA ASN A 125 -23.57 -3.52 -23.96
C ASN A 125 -22.72 -3.11 -22.75
N PRO A 126 -22.42 -1.81 -22.55
CA PRO A 126 -22.95 -0.62 -23.23
C PRO A 126 -22.33 -0.31 -24.61
N GLY A 127 -21.51 -1.22 -25.14
CA GLY A 127 -20.67 -0.99 -26.31
C GLY A 127 -19.41 -0.21 -25.95
N ILE A 128 -18.37 -0.36 -26.75
CA ILE A 128 -17.11 0.39 -26.63
C ILE A 128 -16.88 1.07 -27.98
N LYS A 129 -16.99 2.39 -28.00
CA LYS A 129 -16.83 3.20 -29.21
C LYS A 129 -15.64 4.14 -29.05
N ASP A 130 -15.15 4.63 -30.19
CA ASP A 130 -14.21 5.73 -30.19
C ASP A 130 -14.80 6.92 -29.42
N LYS A 131 -13.93 7.63 -28.68
CA LYS A 131 -14.29 8.77 -27.82
C LYS A 131 -15.22 8.48 -26.64
N ASP A 132 -15.45 7.22 -26.29
CA ASP A 132 -16.10 6.86 -25.03
C ASP A 132 -15.16 7.12 -23.83
N ILE A 133 -15.73 7.48 -22.69
CA ILE A 133 -15.01 7.68 -21.42
C ILE A 133 -15.62 6.76 -20.37
N PHE A 134 -14.80 5.87 -19.81
CA PHE A 134 -15.19 5.00 -18.71
C PHE A 134 -14.59 5.48 -17.38
N CYS A 135 -15.33 5.29 -16.29
CA CYS A 135 -14.88 5.55 -14.93
C CYS A 135 -15.08 4.32 -14.05
N ASN A 136 -14.15 4.06 -13.14
CA ASN A 136 -14.19 2.90 -12.27
C ASN A 136 -13.39 3.14 -10.98
N ASN A 137 -13.84 2.58 -9.86
CA ASN A 137 -13.03 2.43 -8.66
C ASN A 137 -13.38 1.16 -7.86
N ASP A 138 -14.12 0.21 -8.45
CA ASP A 138 -14.67 -0.92 -7.70
C ASP A 138 -13.58 -1.91 -7.22
N SER A 139 -13.43 -2.02 -5.90
CA SER A 139 -12.47 -2.94 -5.27
C SER A 139 -12.84 -4.43 -5.42
N LEU A 140 -14.12 -4.77 -5.65
CA LEU A 140 -14.53 -6.16 -5.89
C LEU A 140 -14.01 -6.73 -7.22
N ILE A 141 -13.57 -5.87 -8.13
CA ILE A 141 -12.89 -6.27 -9.38
C ILE A 141 -11.38 -5.99 -9.34
N GLY A 142 -10.86 -5.60 -8.16
CA GLY A 142 -9.42 -5.55 -7.91
C GLY A 142 -8.80 -4.19 -7.69
N ASN A 143 -9.57 -3.12 -7.62
CA ASN A 143 -9.02 -1.84 -7.17
C ASN A 143 -8.50 -1.89 -5.72
N VAL A 144 -7.60 -0.99 -5.36
CA VAL A 144 -7.06 -0.90 -3.99
C VAL A 144 -8.16 -0.48 -3.02
N HIS A 145 -8.77 0.68 -3.26
CA HIS A 145 -9.84 1.22 -2.43
C HIS A 145 -10.64 2.26 -3.23
N PRO A 146 -11.82 2.70 -2.74
CA PRO A 146 -12.69 3.59 -3.50
C PRO A 146 -12.08 4.95 -3.84
N CYS A 147 -11.12 5.47 -3.08
CA CYS A 147 -10.55 6.80 -3.34
C CYS A 147 -9.59 6.83 -4.53
N ASP A 148 -9.15 5.68 -5.06
CA ASP A 148 -8.37 5.63 -6.29
C ASP A 148 -9.31 5.52 -7.50
N ILE A 149 -9.56 6.64 -8.18
CA ILE A 149 -10.51 6.70 -9.28
C ILE A 149 -9.82 6.52 -10.62
N HIS A 150 -10.22 5.50 -11.37
CA HIS A 150 -9.76 5.28 -12.73
C HIS A 150 -10.63 6.03 -13.75
N THR A 151 -9.98 6.63 -14.75
CA THR A 151 -10.59 7.00 -16.03
C THR A 151 -9.93 6.17 -17.13
N ILE A 152 -10.73 5.49 -17.94
CA ILE A 152 -10.25 4.57 -18.98
C ILE A 152 -10.86 4.99 -20.32
N VAL A 153 -9.99 5.19 -21.32
CA VAL A 153 -10.38 5.62 -22.67
C VAL A 153 -9.85 4.60 -23.70
N PRO A 154 -10.69 4.05 -24.59
CA PRO A 154 -10.24 3.21 -25.67
C PRO A 154 -9.52 4.03 -26.75
N ILE A 155 -8.52 3.42 -27.39
CA ILE A 155 -7.75 4.03 -28.48
C ILE A 155 -8.09 3.28 -29.77
N PHE A 156 -8.62 4.01 -30.76
CA PHE A 156 -9.02 3.47 -32.05
C PHE A 156 -8.07 3.94 -33.17
N HIS A 157 -7.87 3.10 -34.17
CA HIS A 157 -7.21 3.44 -35.42
C HIS A 157 -7.99 2.86 -36.60
N GLN A 158 -8.38 3.70 -37.55
CA GLN A 158 -9.18 3.30 -38.72
C GLN A 158 -10.46 2.50 -38.37
N GLY A 159 -11.12 2.85 -37.27
CA GLY A 159 -12.37 2.24 -36.82
C GLY A 159 -12.20 0.93 -36.04
N GLU A 160 -10.97 0.50 -35.74
CA GLU A 160 -10.68 -0.68 -34.92
C GLU A 160 -9.95 -0.29 -33.62
N LEU A 161 -10.24 -0.99 -32.54
CA LEU A 161 -9.58 -0.82 -31.25
C LEU A 161 -8.16 -1.40 -31.31
N ILE A 162 -7.19 -0.60 -30.87
CA ILE A 162 -5.77 -0.98 -30.84
C ILE A 162 -5.16 -0.97 -29.43
N GLY A 163 -5.86 -0.40 -28.44
CA GLY A 163 -5.39 -0.32 -27.07
C GLY A 163 -6.28 0.55 -26.20
N TRP A 164 -5.78 0.85 -25.01
CA TRP A 164 -6.46 1.67 -24.02
C TRP A 164 -5.46 2.59 -23.33
N VAL A 165 -5.94 3.68 -22.76
CA VAL A 165 -5.21 4.45 -21.75
C VAL A 165 -6.02 4.48 -20.46
N GLY A 166 -5.34 4.25 -19.35
CA GLY A 166 -5.88 4.42 -18.00
C GLY A 166 -5.16 5.57 -17.30
N GLY A 167 -5.93 6.43 -16.63
CA GLY A 167 -5.44 7.44 -15.71
C GLY A 167 -6.07 7.26 -14.35
N VAL A 168 -5.29 7.36 -13.28
CA VAL A 168 -5.75 7.29 -11.88
C VAL A 168 -5.30 8.51 -11.11
N THR A 169 -6.10 8.94 -10.15
CA THR A 169 -5.73 9.90 -9.10
C THR A 169 -6.32 9.41 -7.79
N HIS A 170 -5.58 9.55 -6.70
CA HIS A 170 -6.14 9.44 -5.36
C HIS A 170 -6.98 10.70 -5.06
N VAL A 171 -8.28 10.53 -4.80
CA VAL A 171 -9.17 11.64 -4.39
C VAL A 171 -9.25 11.75 -2.86
N ILE A 172 -9.55 12.94 -2.34
CA ILE A 172 -9.55 13.19 -0.88
C ILE A 172 -10.61 12.33 -0.15
N ASP A 173 -11.82 12.22 -0.70
CA ASP A 173 -12.94 11.48 -0.11
C ASP A 173 -13.89 10.97 -1.22
N THR A 174 -14.60 9.89 -0.91
CA THR A 174 -15.64 9.30 -1.77
C THR A 174 -17.00 9.19 -1.09
N GLY A 175 -17.24 9.92 0.00
CA GLY A 175 -18.52 9.91 0.71
C GLY A 175 -18.71 8.66 1.58
N SER A 176 -17.62 8.09 2.07
CA SER A 176 -17.70 7.02 3.07
C SER A 176 -18.24 7.57 4.41
N VAL A 177 -18.61 6.69 5.35
CA VAL A 177 -19.10 7.09 6.68
C VAL A 177 -18.08 8.02 7.36
N GLY A 178 -16.83 7.59 7.47
CA GLY A 178 -15.75 8.44 8.01
C GLY A 178 -15.32 9.54 7.04
N PRO A 179 -15.05 10.78 7.51
CA PRO A 179 -14.62 11.87 6.65
C PRO A 179 -13.11 11.81 6.35
N GLY A 180 -12.74 11.16 5.26
CA GLY A 180 -11.35 11.01 4.80
C GLY A 180 -11.22 9.88 3.79
N SER A 181 -10.02 9.63 3.27
CA SER A 181 -9.81 8.58 2.27
C SER A 181 -9.60 7.20 2.89
N MET A 182 -8.77 7.14 3.93
CA MET A 182 -8.43 5.94 4.71
C MET A 182 -9.39 5.77 5.89
N SER A 183 -10.69 5.79 5.59
CA SER A 183 -11.73 6.05 6.58
C SER A 183 -12.05 4.87 7.50
N THR A 184 -12.57 5.19 8.68
CA THR A 184 -13.14 4.26 9.66
C THR A 184 -14.59 4.64 9.96
N GLY A 185 -15.35 3.69 10.53
CA GLY A 185 -16.76 3.88 10.91
C GLY A 185 -17.65 2.86 10.21
N GLN A 186 -17.56 2.76 8.90
CA GLN A 186 -18.15 1.64 8.16
C GLN A 186 -17.38 0.34 8.42
N VAL A 187 -18.08 -0.78 8.36
CA VAL A 187 -17.52 -2.13 8.55
C VAL A 187 -17.83 -3.08 7.39
N GLN A 188 -18.46 -2.56 6.34
CA GLN A 188 -18.93 -3.26 5.15
C GLN A 188 -18.89 -2.30 3.97
N ARG A 189 -18.96 -2.84 2.75
CA ARG A 189 -19.10 -2.07 1.49
C ARG A 189 -20.21 -1.01 1.57
N PHE A 190 -21.29 -1.31 2.29
CA PHE A 190 -22.39 -0.39 2.52
C PHE A 190 -21.97 0.71 3.51
N GLY A 191 -21.62 1.87 2.98
CA GLY A 191 -21.02 2.99 3.74
C GLY A 191 -19.53 3.19 3.45
N ASP A 192 -18.93 2.39 2.58
CA ASP A 192 -17.50 2.47 2.22
C ASP A 192 -17.20 3.45 1.08
N GLY A 193 -18.14 4.34 0.78
CA GLY A 193 -18.00 5.37 -0.26
C GLY A 193 -18.63 4.99 -1.60
N TYR A 194 -18.57 5.95 -2.52
CA TYR A 194 -19.15 5.87 -3.85
C TYR A 194 -18.36 4.89 -4.74
N SER A 195 -18.93 3.70 -4.97
CA SER A 195 -18.31 2.66 -5.79
C SER A 195 -18.91 2.63 -7.21
N ILE A 196 -18.04 2.69 -8.21
CA ILE A 196 -18.32 2.82 -9.64
C ILE A 196 -17.72 1.60 -10.34
N THR A 197 -18.58 0.78 -10.95
CA THR A 197 -18.16 -0.45 -11.65
C THR A 197 -18.16 -0.21 -13.17
N CYS A 198 -16.99 0.10 -13.73
CA CYS A 198 -16.76 0.28 -15.18
C CYS A 198 -17.87 1.06 -15.93
N ARG A 199 -18.35 2.18 -15.35
CA ARG A 199 -19.45 2.98 -15.90
C ARG A 199 -18.98 3.77 -17.11
N LYS A 200 -19.76 3.77 -18.20
CA LYS A 200 -19.58 4.72 -19.30
C LYS A 200 -20.11 6.10 -18.88
N ILE A 201 -19.21 7.00 -18.53
CA ILE A 201 -19.52 8.34 -18.00
C ILE A 201 -19.46 9.44 -19.05
N GLY A 202 -18.91 9.15 -20.23
CA GLY A 202 -18.84 10.10 -21.33
C GLY A 202 -18.88 9.41 -22.69
N GLU A 203 -19.32 10.16 -23.69
CA GLU A 203 -19.40 9.76 -25.10
C GLU A 203 -18.99 10.97 -25.94
N ASN A 204 -18.33 10.73 -27.09
CA ASN A 204 -17.82 11.81 -27.95
C ASN A 204 -16.89 12.81 -27.23
N ASP A 205 -16.03 12.32 -26.34
CA ASP A 205 -15.12 13.12 -25.50
C ASP A 205 -15.84 14.07 -24.52
N GLU A 206 -17.16 13.92 -24.32
CA GLU A 206 -17.97 14.75 -23.44
C GLU A 206 -18.56 13.94 -22.27
N LEU A 207 -18.41 14.47 -21.05
CA LEU A 207 -18.97 13.86 -19.84
C LEU A 207 -20.48 14.05 -19.78
N LYS A 208 -21.19 12.99 -19.34
CA LYS A 208 -22.64 13.01 -19.22
C LYS A 208 -23.09 13.81 -18.01
N ARG A 209 -24.13 14.64 -18.18
CA ARG A 209 -24.61 15.57 -17.15
C ARG A 209 -25.19 14.85 -15.92
N ASP A 210 -25.87 13.73 -16.13
CA ASP A 210 -26.41 12.89 -15.05
C ASP A 210 -25.28 12.34 -14.17
N TRP A 211 -24.19 11.86 -14.76
CA TRP A 211 -22.98 11.46 -14.06
C TRP A 211 -22.38 12.62 -13.24
N LEU A 212 -22.22 13.79 -13.86
CA LEU A 212 -21.66 14.96 -13.19
C LEU A 212 -22.49 15.34 -11.95
N HIS A 213 -23.80 15.46 -12.11
CA HIS A 213 -24.68 15.83 -11.00
C HIS A 213 -24.75 14.77 -9.90
N GLU A 214 -24.72 13.48 -10.24
CA GLU A 214 -24.76 12.38 -9.29
C GLU A 214 -23.44 12.26 -8.53
N SER A 215 -22.31 12.12 -9.23
CA SER A 215 -20.99 11.90 -8.59
C SER A 215 -20.63 13.05 -7.64
N GLN A 216 -20.84 14.30 -8.06
CA GLN A 216 -20.44 15.50 -7.30
C GLN A 216 -21.17 15.66 -5.96
N ARG A 217 -22.39 15.14 -5.82
CA ARG A 217 -23.17 15.22 -4.57
C ARG A 217 -22.97 14.03 -3.63
N MET A 218 -22.25 12.99 -4.09
CA MET A 218 -21.95 11.82 -3.27
C MET A 218 -20.68 12.00 -2.43
N VAL A 219 -19.94 13.10 -2.61
CA VAL A 219 -18.65 13.36 -1.96
C VAL A 219 -18.64 14.69 -1.23
N ARG A 220 -17.77 14.84 -0.24
CA ARG A 220 -17.62 16.09 0.52
C ARG A 220 -16.82 17.15 -0.24
N THR A 221 -15.67 16.76 -0.78
CA THR A 221 -14.68 17.65 -1.41
C THR A 221 -14.93 17.85 -2.90
N THR A 222 -16.13 18.29 -3.25
CA THR A 222 -16.64 18.29 -4.65
C THR A 222 -15.74 19.02 -5.65
N ARG A 223 -15.22 20.21 -5.31
CA ARG A 223 -14.34 20.98 -6.24
C ARG A 223 -13.05 20.22 -6.55
N TYR A 224 -12.47 19.55 -5.55
CA TYR A 224 -11.28 18.73 -5.69
C TYR A 224 -11.56 17.54 -6.61
N TRP A 225 -12.64 16.79 -6.33
CA TRP A 225 -13.10 15.68 -7.18
C TRP A 225 -13.28 16.08 -8.65
N MET A 226 -13.92 17.23 -8.89
CA MET A 226 -14.16 17.74 -10.24
C MET A 226 -12.86 18.00 -11.01
N LEU A 227 -11.86 18.59 -10.35
CA LEU A 227 -10.57 18.90 -10.98
C LEU A 227 -9.72 17.65 -11.15
N ASP A 228 -9.76 16.70 -10.20
CA ASP A 228 -9.10 15.40 -10.34
C ASP A 228 -9.65 14.62 -11.56
N GLU A 229 -10.97 14.70 -11.82
CA GLU A 229 -11.56 14.14 -13.05
C GLU A 229 -11.01 14.80 -14.31
N ARG A 230 -10.82 16.12 -14.32
CA ARG A 230 -10.22 16.82 -15.46
C ARG A 230 -8.76 16.47 -15.65
N THR A 231 -7.99 16.30 -14.57
CA THR A 231 -6.61 15.79 -14.59
C THR A 231 -6.56 14.45 -15.31
N ARG A 232 -7.41 13.49 -14.94
CA ARG A 232 -7.44 12.16 -15.55
C ARG A 232 -7.83 12.21 -17.03
N VAL A 233 -8.90 12.93 -17.39
CA VAL A 233 -9.36 13.05 -18.78
C VAL A 233 -8.28 13.72 -19.66
N ALA A 234 -7.61 14.76 -19.16
CA ALA A 234 -6.55 15.45 -19.88
C ALA A 234 -5.39 14.50 -20.22
N GLY A 235 -4.84 13.79 -19.22
CA GLY A 235 -3.73 12.86 -19.45
C GLY A 235 -4.11 11.71 -20.37
N CYS A 236 -5.32 11.14 -20.24
CA CYS A 236 -5.82 10.12 -21.17
C CYS A 236 -5.86 10.65 -22.62
N HIS A 237 -6.39 11.85 -22.85
CA HIS A 237 -6.46 12.42 -24.20
C HIS A 237 -5.08 12.81 -24.77
N MET A 238 -4.16 13.27 -23.94
CA MET A 238 -2.76 13.53 -24.35
C MET A 238 -2.10 12.24 -24.86
N ILE A 239 -2.24 11.14 -24.13
CA ILE A 239 -1.65 9.85 -24.50
C ILE A 239 -2.34 9.25 -25.73
N ARG A 240 -3.67 9.33 -25.83
CA ARG A 240 -4.40 8.87 -27.04
C ARG A 240 -3.88 9.59 -28.29
N LYS A 241 -3.78 10.92 -28.22
CA LYS A 241 -3.25 11.75 -29.32
C LYS A 241 -1.80 11.39 -29.66
N LEU A 242 -0.95 11.20 -28.65
CA LEU A 242 0.43 10.76 -28.86
C LEU A 242 0.50 9.43 -29.61
N VAL A 243 -0.32 8.45 -29.24
CA VAL A 243 -0.36 7.14 -29.91
C VAL A 243 -0.77 7.30 -31.37
N GLU A 244 -1.78 8.12 -31.66
CA GLU A 244 -2.22 8.44 -33.03
C GLU A 244 -1.07 9.06 -33.85
N GLU A 245 -0.33 10.01 -33.29
CA GLU A 245 0.84 10.65 -33.93
C GLU A 245 1.99 9.65 -34.16
N VAL A 246 2.30 8.81 -33.17
CA VAL A 246 3.33 7.76 -33.31
C VAL A 246 2.96 6.78 -34.42
N ILE A 247 1.69 6.39 -34.52
CA ILE A 247 1.21 5.50 -35.58
C ILE A 247 1.26 6.18 -36.95
N ALA A 248 0.94 7.48 -37.02
CA ALA A 248 1.05 8.24 -38.26
C ALA A 248 2.50 8.30 -38.79
N ASP A 249 3.47 8.45 -37.88
CA ASP A 249 4.89 8.55 -38.24
C ASP A 249 5.55 7.18 -38.50
N GLU A 250 5.24 6.17 -37.69
CA GLU A 250 5.96 4.89 -37.67
C GLU A 250 5.18 3.73 -38.29
N GLY A 251 3.88 3.91 -38.53
CA GLY A 251 2.97 2.91 -39.07
C GLY A 251 2.40 1.96 -38.02
N ILE A 252 1.15 1.55 -38.24
CA ILE A 252 0.38 0.68 -37.34
C ILE A 252 1.04 -0.70 -37.12
N GLU A 253 1.72 -1.25 -38.12
CA GLU A 253 2.37 -2.57 -38.00
C GLU A 253 3.47 -2.58 -36.95
N ALA A 254 4.29 -1.51 -36.88
CA ALA A 254 5.36 -1.43 -35.89
C ALA A 254 4.79 -1.21 -34.48
N TYR A 255 3.78 -0.34 -34.34
CA TYR A 255 3.10 -0.15 -33.07
C TYR A 255 2.43 -1.44 -32.58
N TRP A 256 1.72 -2.16 -33.45
CA TRP A 256 1.02 -3.39 -33.11
C TRP A 256 1.98 -4.47 -32.63
N LYS A 257 3.14 -4.66 -33.28
CA LYS A 257 4.20 -5.57 -32.79
C LYS A 257 4.72 -5.13 -31.43
N PHE A 258 5.07 -3.85 -31.28
CA PHE A 258 5.59 -3.30 -30.03
C PHE A 258 4.63 -3.50 -28.85
N ALA A 259 3.32 -3.36 -29.07
CA ALA A 259 2.28 -3.49 -28.06
C ALA A 259 2.21 -4.86 -27.37
N TYR A 260 2.74 -5.91 -27.99
CA TYR A 260 2.81 -7.26 -27.40
C TYR A 260 4.24 -7.71 -27.11
N GLU A 261 5.22 -7.36 -27.97
CA GLU A 261 6.63 -7.69 -27.74
C GLU A 261 7.19 -7.00 -26.49
N SER A 262 6.74 -5.79 -26.16
CA SER A 262 7.13 -5.07 -24.94
C SER A 262 6.78 -5.82 -23.66
N VAL A 263 5.65 -6.54 -23.64
CA VAL A 263 5.18 -7.29 -22.47
C VAL A 263 6.03 -8.55 -22.28
N GLU A 264 6.28 -9.32 -23.34
CA GLU A 264 7.18 -10.48 -23.26
C GLU A 264 8.61 -10.04 -22.91
N HIS A 265 9.06 -8.88 -23.41
CA HIS A 265 10.35 -8.31 -23.04
C HIS A 265 10.44 -8.06 -21.52
N GLY A 266 9.38 -7.54 -20.89
CA GLY A 266 9.31 -7.39 -19.43
C GLY A 266 9.40 -8.72 -18.68
N ARG A 267 8.71 -9.77 -19.16
CA ARG A 267 8.77 -11.12 -18.56
C ARG A 267 10.19 -11.71 -18.62
N VAL A 268 10.84 -11.58 -19.76
CA VAL A 268 12.25 -12.02 -19.95
C VAL A 268 13.19 -11.21 -19.05
N GLY A 269 12.97 -9.90 -18.92
CA GLY A 269 13.75 -9.02 -18.03
C GLY A 269 13.70 -9.48 -16.57
N LEU A 270 12.51 -9.77 -16.04
CA LEU A 270 12.36 -10.35 -14.69
C LEU A 270 13.13 -11.67 -14.55
N GLN A 271 12.94 -12.59 -15.49
CA GLN A 271 13.58 -13.91 -15.45
C GLN A 271 15.11 -13.80 -15.44
N ALA A 272 15.67 -12.87 -16.24
CA ALA A 272 17.10 -12.59 -16.26
C ALA A 272 17.58 -12.00 -14.93
N ARG A 273 16.85 -11.05 -14.36
CA ARG A 273 17.19 -10.43 -13.06
C ARG A 273 17.16 -11.40 -11.90
N ILE A 274 16.14 -12.27 -11.82
CA ILE A 274 16.10 -13.33 -10.81
C ILE A 274 17.35 -14.23 -10.92
N LYS A 275 17.70 -14.69 -12.13
CA LYS A 275 18.91 -15.52 -12.34
C LYS A 275 20.21 -14.79 -11.98
N ALA A 276 20.29 -13.49 -12.22
CA ALA A 276 21.49 -12.70 -12.00
C ALA A 276 21.72 -12.34 -10.53
N MET A 277 20.64 -12.02 -9.80
CA MET A 277 20.72 -11.38 -8.48
C MET A 277 20.39 -12.32 -7.32
N THR A 278 19.55 -13.33 -7.53
CA THR A 278 18.97 -14.13 -6.43
C THR A 278 19.61 -15.52 -6.29
N ILE A 279 19.19 -16.31 -5.31
CA ILE A 279 19.64 -17.69 -5.11
C ILE A 279 18.41 -18.62 -5.16
N PRO A 280 18.40 -19.68 -5.99
CA PRO A 280 17.33 -20.68 -5.96
C PRO A 280 17.18 -21.32 -4.58
N GLY A 281 15.94 -21.45 -4.10
CA GLY A 281 15.67 -21.94 -2.76
C GLY A 281 14.29 -21.55 -2.25
N LYS A 282 14.03 -21.90 -0.98
CA LYS A 282 12.80 -21.57 -0.26
C LYS A 282 13.08 -20.57 0.84
N TYR A 283 12.33 -19.47 0.85
CA TYR A 283 12.42 -18.40 1.84
C TYR A 283 11.09 -18.28 2.56
N ARG A 284 11.12 -18.29 3.90
CA ARG A 284 9.92 -18.23 4.74
C ARG A 284 9.98 -17.00 5.64
N GLN A 285 8.86 -16.30 5.70
CA GLN A 285 8.69 -15.07 6.45
C GLN A 285 7.20 -14.87 6.76
N VAL A 286 6.89 -13.89 7.60
CA VAL A 286 5.52 -13.56 8.04
C VAL A 286 5.42 -12.07 8.35
N GLY A 287 4.23 -11.50 8.16
CA GLY A 287 3.85 -10.16 8.59
C GLY A 287 2.58 -10.18 9.44
N PHE A 288 2.44 -9.15 10.29
CA PHE A 288 1.29 -8.96 11.18
C PHE A 288 0.95 -7.47 11.29
N VAL A 289 -0.32 -7.16 11.61
CA VAL A 289 -0.74 -5.83 12.09
C VAL A 289 -1.98 -5.95 12.96
N ASP A 290 -2.17 -5.00 13.87
CA ASP A 290 -3.25 -4.97 14.85
C ASP A 290 -4.55 -4.34 14.33
N VAL A 291 -5.69 -4.85 14.81
CA VAL A 291 -7.02 -4.26 14.63
C VAL A 291 -7.73 -4.20 15.99
N PRO A 292 -7.44 -3.19 16.83
CA PRO A 292 -8.03 -3.03 18.16
C PRO A 292 -9.46 -2.43 18.14
N TYR A 293 -10.41 -3.11 17.49
CA TYR A 293 -11.79 -2.62 17.37
C TYR A 293 -12.63 -2.80 18.64
N ALA A 294 -12.15 -3.49 19.67
CA ALA A 294 -12.87 -3.57 20.94
C ALA A 294 -12.93 -2.22 21.67
N HIS A 295 -11.94 -1.34 21.49
CA HIS A 295 -11.82 -0.07 22.21
C HIS A 295 -12.99 0.90 21.96
N ASP A 296 -13.42 1.64 22.98
CA ASP A 296 -14.62 2.50 22.96
C ASP A 296 -14.57 3.67 21.95
N ASP A 297 -13.37 4.15 21.64
CA ASP A 297 -13.14 5.18 20.61
C ASP A 297 -13.21 4.64 19.16
N VAL A 298 -13.48 3.34 18.99
CA VAL A 298 -13.88 2.76 17.69
C VAL A 298 -15.39 2.50 17.74
N ARG A 299 -16.17 3.48 17.24
CA ARG A 299 -17.63 3.51 17.33
C ARG A 299 -18.27 3.04 16.04
N VAL A 300 -18.14 1.75 15.76
CA VAL A 300 -18.77 1.12 14.59
C VAL A 300 -20.25 0.80 14.88
N PRO A 301 -21.14 0.87 13.88
CA PRO A 301 -22.57 0.68 14.07
C PRO A 301 -23.00 -0.78 14.24
N SER A 302 -22.08 -1.73 14.01
CA SER A 302 -22.35 -3.17 14.06
C SER A 302 -21.60 -3.82 15.21
N ASP A 303 -22.35 -4.40 16.15
CA ASP A 303 -21.84 -5.09 17.33
C ASP A 303 -20.90 -6.26 16.99
N PHE A 304 -21.18 -7.00 15.91
CA PHE A 304 -20.35 -8.12 15.46
C PHE A 304 -18.93 -7.71 15.01
N ALA A 305 -18.68 -6.42 14.80
CA ALA A 305 -17.37 -5.89 14.41
C ALA A 305 -16.51 -5.41 15.60
N LYS A 306 -17.09 -5.31 16.81
CA LYS A 306 -16.42 -4.81 18.03
C LYS A 306 -15.51 -5.86 18.67
N VAL A 307 -14.43 -6.24 17.97
CA VAL A 307 -13.49 -7.26 18.43
C VAL A 307 -12.05 -6.89 18.10
N ASP A 308 -11.10 -7.28 18.96
CA ASP A 308 -9.69 -7.19 18.61
C ASP A 308 -9.29 -8.37 17.71
N THR A 309 -8.63 -8.08 16.60
CA THR A 309 -8.06 -9.11 15.71
C THR A 309 -6.64 -8.75 15.29
N ILE A 310 -5.94 -9.73 14.71
CA ILE A 310 -4.60 -9.57 14.16
C ILE A 310 -4.61 -10.13 12.75
N MET A 311 -4.11 -9.35 11.79
CA MET A 311 -3.81 -9.87 10.46
C MET A 311 -2.60 -10.80 10.54
N HIS A 312 -2.69 -11.95 9.87
CA HIS A 312 -1.58 -12.90 9.72
C HIS A 312 -1.34 -13.18 8.24
N THR A 313 -0.11 -12.93 7.77
CA THR A 313 0.26 -13.18 6.37
C THR A 313 1.63 -13.88 6.28
N PRO A 314 1.66 -15.20 6.45
CA PRO A 314 2.86 -15.98 6.16
C PRO A 314 3.10 -16.04 4.66
N SER A 315 4.36 -16.15 4.24
CA SER A 315 4.69 -16.42 2.85
C SER A 315 5.87 -17.40 2.72
N GLU A 316 5.76 -18.30 1.73
CA GLU A 316 6.87 -19.11 1.22
C GLU A 316 7.20 -18.62 -0.20
N ILE A 317 8.38 -18.03 -0.38
CA ILE A 317 8.93 -17.70 -1.70
C ILE A 317 9.75 -18.91 -2.16
N THR A 318 9.45 -19.44 -3.34
CA THR A 318 10.25 -20.48 -4.00
C THR A 318 10.88 -19.91 -5.25
N ILE A 319 12.21 -19.74 -5.26
CA ILE A 319 12.98 -19.32 -6.44
C ILE A 319 13.55 -20.56 -7.12
N ARG A 320 13.38 -20.68 -8.44
CA ARG A 320 13.83 -21.83 -9.23
C ARG A 320 15.05 -21.46 -10.09
N GLY A 321 15.83 -22.47 -10.48
CA GLY A 321 17.06 -22.27 -11.26
C GLY A 321 16.84 -21.74 -12.68
N ASP A 322 15.63 -21.90 -13.23
CA ASP A 322 15.24 -21.37 -14.53
C ASP A 322 14.81 -19.89 -14.48
N GLY A 323 14.94 -19.22 -13.32
CA GLY A 323 14.57 -17.82 -13.13
C GLY A 323 13.07 -17.59 -12.94
N THR A 324 12.27 -18.66 -12.85
CA THR A 324 10.88 -18.55 -12.38
C THR A 324 10.83 -18.58 -10.86
N TRP A 325 9.73 -18.07 -10.30
CA TRP A 325 9.52 -18.06 -8.86
C TRP A 325 8.04 -18.09 -8.52
N ARG A 326 7.76 -18.44 -7.25
CA ARG A 326 6.42 -18.62 -6.71
C ARG A 326 6.31 -18.04 -5.32
N LEU A 327 5.18 -17.39 -5.04
CA LEU A 327 4.81 -16.88 -3.73
C LEU A 327 3.51 -17.53 -3.27
N ASP A 328 3.56 -18.28 -2.17
CA ASP A 328 2.42 -19.00 -1.59
C ASP A 328 2.11 -18.45 -0.20
N PHE A 329 0.86 -18.02 0.00
CA PHE A 329 0.37 -17.35 1.21
C PHE A 329 -0.58 -18.23 2.05
N GLU A 330 -0.49 -19.55 1.89
CA GLU A 330 -1.15 -20.53 2.75
C GLU A 330 -0.98 -20.24 4.25
N GLY A 331 -2.08 -20.27 5.00
CA GLY A 331 -2.09 -19.99 6.44
C GLY A 331 -2.37 -18.53 6.79
N SER A 332 -2.70 -17.69 5.80
CA SER A 332 -3.13 -16.32 6.05
C SER A 332 -4.50 -16.26 6.75
N SER A 333 -4.74 -15.18 7.49
CA SER A 333 -6.01 -14.96 8.19
C SER A 333 -7.17 -14.63 7.24
N ARG A 334 -8.40 -14.78 7.73
CA ARG A 334 -9.63 -14.43 7.02
C ARG A 334 -9.78 -12.91 6.86
N TRP A 335 -10.58 -12.49 5.89
CA TRP A 335 -11.18 -11.14 5.85
C TRP A 335 -11.97 -10.83 7.14
N GLY A 336 -12.26 -9.55 7.39
CA GLY A 336 -12.95 -9.09 8.60
C GLY A 336 -13.86 -7.88 8.40
N TRP A 337 -14.60 -7.54 9.45
CA TRP A 337 -15.60 -6.46 9.48
C TRP A 337 -14.95 -5.10 9.78
N HIS A 338 -14.12 -4.67 8.85
CA HIS A 338 -13.30 -3.46 8.91
C HIS A 338 -12.92 -3.06 7.47
N THR A 339 -12.25 -1.93 7.31
CA THR A 339 -11.93 -1.36 5.99
C THR A 339 -10.58 -1.83 5.40
N TYR A 340 -9.97 -2.84 6.01
CA TYR A 340 -8.60 -3.28 5.69
C TYR A 340 -8.50 -4.51 4.77
N ASN A 341 -9.64 -5.00 4.27
CA ASN A 341 -9.64 -6.14 3.36
C ASN A 341 -9.02 -5.72 2.02
N ALA A 342 -8.60 -6.69 1.22
CA ALA A 342 -8.01 -6.43 -0.09
C ALA A 342 -8.62 -7.35 -1.16
N HIS A 343 -7.98 -7.39 -2.32
CA HIS A 343 -8.34 -8.27 -3.44
C HIS A 343 -7.09 -8.84 -4.09
N GLN A 344 -7.20 -10.01 -4.75
CA GLN A 344 -6.06 -10.71 -5.36
C GLN A 344 -5.23 -9.79 -6.29
N VAL A 345 -5.90 -8.92 -7.05
CA VAL A 345 -5.27 -7.94 -7.95
C VAL A 345 -4.49 -6.89 -7.17
N SER A 346 -5.12 -6.20 -6.19
CA SER A 346 -4.42 -5.22 -5.36
C SER A 346 -3.20 -5.82 -4.64
N PHE A 347 -3.33 -7.04 -4.11
CA PHE A 347 -2.27 -7.72 -3.39
C PHE A 347 -1.07 -8.06 -4.28
N THR A 348 -1.33 -8.68 -5.44
CA THR A 348 -0.27 -9.08 -6.39
C THR A 348 0.34 -7.90 -7.12
N SER A 349 -0.45 -6.87 -7.45
CA SER A 349 0.05 -5.65 -8.08
C SER A 349 1.00 -4.90 -7.15
N GLY A 350 0.76 -4.87 -5.84
CA GLY A 350 1.71 -4.27 -4.90
C GLY A 350 3.01 -5.08 -4.74
N ILE A 351 2.96 -6.41 -4.88
CA ILE A 351 4.19 -7.21 -4.98
C ILE A 351 4.94 -6.86 -6.27
N TRP A 352 4.23 -6.65 -7.37
CA TRP A 352 4.84 -6.16 -8.61
C TRP A 352 5.49 -4.78 -8.40
N VAL A 353 4.85 -3.84 -7.69
CA VAL A 353 5.45 -2.53 -7.34
C VAL A 353 6.75 -2.74 -6.56
N MET A 354 6.76 -3.62 -5.55
CA MET A 354 7.99 -3.98 -4.83
C MET A 354 9.10 -4.48 -5.77
N MET A 355 8.76 -5.30 -6.76
CA MET A 355 9.73 -5.79 -7.75
C MET A 355 10.31 -4.65 -8.58
N THR A 356 9.51 -3.64 -8.95
CA THR A 356 10.01 -2.47 -9.70
C THR A 356 11.07 -1.68 -8.93
N GLN A 357 11.05 -1.74 -7.60
CA GLN A 357 11.96 -0.98 -6.73
C GLN A 357 13.28 -1.70 -6.46
N SER A 358 13.42 -2.98 -6.81
CA SER A 358 14.63 -3.75 -6.53
C SER A 358 15.00 -4.75 -7.63
N LEU A 359 14.07 -5.59 -8.09
CA LEU A 359 14.38 -6.62 -9.08
C LEU A 359 14.48 -6.08 -10.50
N ILE A 360 13.59 -5.17 -10.92
CA ILE A 360 13.47 -4.75 -12.32
C ILE A 360 13.49 -3.23 -12.59
N PRO A 361 14.14 -2.37 -11.77
CA PRO A 361 14.07 -0.91 -11.95
C PRO A 361 14.58 -0.40 -13.31
N THR A 362 15.41 -1.19 -14.00
CA THR A 362 16.00 -0.84 -15.30
C THR A 362 15.49 -1.68 -16.46
N GLU A 363 14.48 -2.53 -16.24
CA GLU A 363 13.86 -3.34 -17.29
C GLU A 363 12.58 -2.65 -17.81
N MET A 364 11.79 -3.34 -18.64
CA MET A 364 10.46 -2.86 -19.01
C MET A 364 9.53 -2.91 -17.79
N ILE A 365 9.03 -1.74 -17.37
CA ILE A 365 8.06 -1.63 -16.28
C ILE A 365 6.65 -1.80 -16.85
N ASN A 366 6.18 -3.05 -16.89
CA ASN A 366 4.86 -3.44 -17.37
C ASN A 366 4.42 -4.82 -16.86
N ASP A 367 3.30 -5.34 -17.36
CA ASP A 367 2.67 -6.60 -16.93
C ASP A 367 3.52 -7.85 -17.21
N GLY A 368 4.61 -7.75 -17.98
CA GLY A 368 5.49 -8.87 -18.27
C GLY A 368 6.00 -9.57 -17.00
N ALA A 369 6.37 -8.79 -15.98
CA ALA A 369 6.83 -9.34 -14.71
C ALA A 369 5.72 -10.07 -13.92
N ALA A 370 4.45 -9.65 -14.08
CA ALA A 370 3.32 -10.38 -13.50
C ALA A 370 3.17 -11.76 -14.16
N TYR A 371 3.27 -11.86 -15.49
CA TYR A 371 3.27 -13.14 -16.21
C TYR A 371 4.47 -14.05 -15.88
N GLY A 372 5.55 -13.50 -15.34
CA GLY A 372 6.73 -14.25 -14.88
C GLY A 372 6.66 -14.73 -13.43
N THR A 373 5.55 -14.48 -12.73
CA THR A 373 5.41 -14.75 -11.29
C THR A 373 4.20 -15.62 -10.99
N GLU A 374 4.39 -16.68 -10.20
CA GLU A 374 3.28 -17.49 -9.70
C GLU A 374 2.83 -17.00 -8.33
N PHE A 375 1.52 -16.79 -8.17
CA PHE A 375 0.90 -16.42 -6.90
C PHE A 375 -0.12 -17.46 -6.48
N ARG A 376 -0.08 -17.87 -5.21
CA ARG A 376 -1.14 -18.66 -4.57
C ARG A 376 -1.71 -17.93 -3.36
N LEU A 377 -2.98 -17.53 -3.46
CA LEU A 377 -3.74 -16.80 -2.45
C LEU A 377 -5.02 -17.58 -2.10
N PRO A 378 -5.03 -18.36 -1.00
CA PRO A 378 -6.20 -19.17 -0.65
C PRO A 378 -7.49 -18.36 -0.62
N LYS A 379 -8.54 -18.82 -1.31
CA LYS A 379 -9.85 -18.15 -1.32
C LYS A 379 -10.43 -18.05 0.10
N GLY A 380 -11.01 -16.89 0.43
CA GLY A 380 -11.57 -16.57 1.76
C GLY A 380 -10.57 -15.92 2.73
N THR A 381 -9.28 -15.83 2.36
CA THR A 381 -8.31 -15.02 3.11
C THR A 381 -8.56 -13.53 2.91
N TRP A 382 -7.97 -12.67 3.75
CA TRP A 382 -8.14 -11.22 3.64
C TRP A 382 -7.63 -10.62 2.32
N MET A 383 -6.64 -11.26 1.68
CA MET A 383 -6.10 -10.84 0.38
C MET A 383 -6.84 -11.41 -0.83
N ASN A 384 -7.65 -12.46 -0.64
CA ASN A 384 -8.56 -13.01 -1.66
C ASN A 384 -9.92 -13.36 -1.04
N PRO A 385 -10.71 -12.34 -0.62
CA PRO A 385 -11.99 -12.58 0.04
C PRO A 385 -12.98 -13.32 -0.86
N ASP A 386 -13.91 -14.02 -0.23
CA ASP A 386 -15.00 -14.77 -0.86
C ASP A 386 -16.38 -14.17 -0.51
N ASP A 387 -16.41 -12.92 -0.04
CA ASP A 387 -17.64 -12.23 0.36
C ASP A 387 -17.71 -10.84 -0.25
N ARG A 388 -18.81 -10.54 -0.94
CA ARG A 388 -19.03 -9.25 -1.62
C ARG A 388 -19.35 -8.06 -0.69
N ARG A 389 -19.48 -8.28 0.63
CA ARG A 389 -19.83 -7.25 1.62
C ARG A 389 -18.61 -6.59 2.25
N VAL A 390 -17.40 -7.08 2.00
CA VAL A 390 -16.17 -6.53 2.59
C VAL A 390 -15.95 -5.06 2.23
N ALA A 391 -15.32 -4.32 3.13
CA ALA A 391 -14.90 -2.92 2.94
C ALA A 391 -13.38 -2.81 2.69
N PHE A 392 -12.97 -1.71 2.06
CA PHE A 392 -11.66 -1.52 1.44
C PHE A 392 -11.05 -0.12 1.66
N SER A 393 -11.75 0.86 2.26
CA SER A 393 -11.26 2.26 2.28
C SER A 393 -9.83 2.43 2.80
N TYR A 394 -9.33 1.52 3.66
CA TYR A 394 -7.93 1.48 4.07
C TYR A 394 -7.28 0.08 3.90
N SER A 395 -7.41 -0.51 2.71
CA SER A 395 -6.72 -1.76 2.31
C SER A 395 -5.23 -1.76 2.66
N TRP A 396 -4.59 -0.59 2.59
CA TRP A 396 -3.15 -0.42 2.87
C TRP A 396 -2.72 -0.98 4.22
N HIS A 397 -3.56 -0.93 5.26
CA HIS A 397 -3.22 -1.44 6.59
C HIS A 397 -2.67 -2.87 6.55
N PHE A 398 -3.36 -3.76 5.82
CA PHE A 398 -2.97 -5.15 5.69
C PHE A 398 -1.96 -5.36 4.54
N LEU A 399 -2.14 -4.64 3.43
CA LEU A 399 -1.27 -4.75 2.25
C LEU A 399 0.20 -4.43 2.59
N VAL A 400 0.48 -3.23 3.11
CA VAL A 400 1.87 -2.78 3.34
C VAL A 400 2.57 -3.56 4.45
N SER A 401 1.77 -4.05 5.42
CA SER A 401 2.22 -4.91 6.52
C SER A 401 2.57 -6.33 6.07
N SER A 402 2.10 -6.73 4.90
CA SER A 402 2.38 -8.04 4.30
C SER A 402 3.60 -8.00 3.39
N TRP A 403 3.69 -7.00 2.52
CA TRP A 403 4.78 -6.92 1.54
C TRP A 403 6.15 -6.65 2.17
N THR A 404 6.19 -5.97 3.32
CA THR A 404 7.45 -5.74 4.06
C THR A 404 8.21 -7.04 4.39
N ALA A 405 7.49 -8.16 4.53
CA ALA A 405 8.12 -9.47 4.75
C ALA A 405 8.89 -9.98 3.52
N LEU A 406 8.39 -9.72 2.31
CA LEU A 406 8.97 -10.22 1.06
C LEU A 406 10.33 -9.61 0.78
N TRP A 407 10.54 -8.35 1.14
CA TRP A 407 11.85 -7.69 1.14
C TRP A 407 12.90 -8.47 1.91
N ARG A 408 12.55 -8.98 3.11
CA ARG A 408 13.48 -9.80 3.92
C ARG A 408 13.80 -11.13 3.26
N GLY A 409 12.82 -11.74 2.61
CA GLY A 409 13.01 -12.97 1.84
C GLY A 409 13.99 -12.78 0.69
N LEU A 410 13.74 -11.78 -0.17
CA LEU A 410 14.61 -11.44 -1.30
C LEU A 410 16.00 -10.98 -0.86
N SER A 411 16.08 -10.15 0.18
CA SER A 411 17.34 -9.63 0.71
C SER A 411 18.28 -10.72 1.22
N ARG A 412 17.77 -11.85 1.73
CA ARG A 412 18.63 -12.99 2.09
C ARG A 412 19.31 -13.59 0.86
N SER A 413 18.65 -13.56 -0.30
CA SER A 413 19.22 -14.01 -1.55
C SER A 413 20.31 -13.06 -2.05
N TYR A 414 20.08 -11.75 -2.00
CA TYR A 414 21.08 -10.73 -2.37
C TYR A 414 22.30 -10.79 -1.46
N PHE A 415 22.06 -10.83 -0.14
CA PHE A 415 23.11 -10.90 0.86
C PHE A 415 23.98 -12.15 0.68
N GLY A 416 23.35 -13.32 0.51
CA GLY A 416 24.06 -14.59 0.29
C GLY A 416 24.89 -14.61 -0.98
N ARG A 417 24.49 -13.84 -2.01
CA ARG A 417 25.18 -13.75 -3.30
C ARG A 417 26.22 -12.64 -3.37
N GLY A 418 26.18 -11.68 -2.44
CA GLY A 418 27.13 -10.58 -2.32
C GLY A 418 26.66 -9.23 -2.88
N TYR A 419 25.43 -9.13 -3.38
CA TYR A 419 24.81 -7.86 -3.80
C TYR A 419 24.25 -7.12 -2.58
N LEU A 420 25.15 -6.67 -1.71
CA LEU A 420 24.80 -6.05 -0.43
C LEU A 420 24.08 -4.71 -0.62
N GLU A 421 24.36 -4.02 -1.73
CA GLU A 421 23.73 -2.79 -2.17
C GLU A 421 22.22 -2.92 -2.40
N GLU A 422 21.74 -4.12 -2.76
CA GLU A 422 20.33 -4.39 -3.02
C GLU A 422 19.56 -4.86 -1.77
N VAL A 423 20.27 -5.11 -0.66
CA VAL A 423 19.63 -5.53 0.58
C VAL A 423 18.82 -4.38 1.16
N ASN A 424 17.56 -4.65 1.51
CA ASN A 424 16.69 -3.76 2.26
C ASN A 424 15.86 -4.56 3.28
N ALA A 425 15.83 -4.11 4.53
CA ALA A 425 15.13 -4.81 5.61
C ALA A 425 13.59 -4.80 5.48
N GLY A 426 13.01 -3.92 4.65
CA GLY A 426 11.59 -3.84 4.35
C GLY A 426 11.04 -2.42 4.40
N ASN A 427 9.84 -2.22 3.86
CA ASN A 427 9.14 -0.95 3.96
C ASN A 427 8.56 -0.71 5.37
N ALA A 428 8.45 0.55 5.76
CA ALA A 428 7.66 0.96 6.92
C ALA A 428 6.17 0.67 6.74
N ASN A 429 5.42 0.69 7.85
CA ASN A 429 3.98 0.88 7.79
C ASN A 429 3.70 2.34 7.35
N THR A 430 3.00 2.53 6.24
CA THR A 430 2.74 3.87 5.67
C THR A 430 1.52 4.50 6.37
N SER A 431 1.73 5.01 7.58
CA SER A 431 0.75 5.64 8.46
C SER A 431 1.47 6.62 9.40
N ASN A 432 0.82 7.50 10.16
CA ASN A 432 -0.60 7.78 10.35
C ASN A 432 -1.22 8.51 9.16
N TRP A 433 -2.53 8.35 8.99
CA TRP A 433 -3.34 9.18 8.09
C TRP A 433 -4.16 10.17 8.91
N LEU A 434 -3.72 11.44 8.97
CA LEU A 434 -4.53 12.52 9.55
C LEU A 434 -5.76 12.72 8.69
N GLN A 435 -6.93 12.56 9.30
CA GLN A 435 -8.23 12.64 8.64
C GLN A 435 -9.27 13.34 9.50
N GLY A 436 -10.29 13.88 8.86
CA GLY A 436 -11.34 14.67 9.49
C GLY A 436 -12.27 15.35 8.49
N GLY A 437 -13.34 15.95 8.98
CA GLY A 437 -14.29 16.69 8.13
C GLY A 437 -15.24 17.59 8.91
N GLY A 438 -15.97 18.42 8.16
CA GLY A 438 -16.81 19.49 8.70
C GLY A 438 -16.81 20.68 7.74
N PHE A 439 -16.87 21.90 8.28
CA PHE A 439 -16.68 23.14 7.53
C PHE A 439 -15.25 23.66 7.63
N ASN A 440 -14.66 23.98 6.48
CA ASN A 440 -13.29 24.48 6.38
C ASN A 440 -13.20 26.02 6.53
N GLN A 441 -12.00 26.57 6.30
CA GLN A 441 -11.71 28.00 6.36
C GLN A 441 -12.44 28.85 5.29
N TYR A 442 -13.01 28.20 4.27
CA TYR A 442 -13.81 28.83 3.21
C TYR A 442 -15.32 28.67 3.41
N ASP A 443 -15.73 28.16 4.59
CA ASP A 443 -17.12 27.90 4.95
C ASP A 443 -17.82 26.92 3.98
N GLU A 444 -17.08 25.94 3.48
CA GLU A 444 -17.58 24.86 2.62
C GLU A 444 -17.51 23.51 3.35
N ILE A 445 -18.44 22.60 3.02
CA ILE A 445 -18.34 21.18 3.42
C ILE A 445 -17.01 20.63 2.91
N HIS A 446 -16.28 19.95 3.79
CA HIS A 446 -14.92 19.51 3.50
C HIS A 446 -14.54 18.23 4.24
N ALA A 447 -13.50 17.57 3.74
CA ALA A 447 -12.78 16.50 4.43
C ALA A 447 -11.27 16.68 4.17
N VAL A 448 -10.45 16.14 5.06
CA VAL A 448 -8.98 16.18 4.95
C VAL A 448 -8.39 14.78 4.97
N ASN A 449 -7.25 14.63 4.31
CA ASN A 449 -6.48 13.40 4.29
C ASN A 449 -5.02 13.73 3.97
N SER A 450 -4.23 14.03 5.00
CA SER A 450 -2.82 14.41 4.80
C SER A 450 -2.03 13.26 4.18
N PHE A 451 -1.20 13.58 3.17
CA PHE A 451 -0.26 12.64 2.55
C PHE A 451 1.15 12.75 3.14
N GLU A 452 1.32 13.36 4.31
CA GLU A 452 2.62 13.36 5.01
C GLU A 452 3.22 11.95 5.16
N CYS A 453 2.39 10.91 5.28
CA CYS A 453 2.82 9.52 5.28
C CYS A 453 3.17 8.93 3.90
N ALA A 454 3.34 9.73 2.86
CA ALA A 454 4.10 9.36 1.67
C ALA A 454 5.61 9.41 1.93
N ALA A 455 6.05 10.09 2.99
CA ALA A 455 7.44 10.26 3.39
C ALA A 455 7.73 9.57 4.74
N ASN A 456 7.66 8.24 4.79
CA ASN A 456 8.05 7.45 5.98
C ASN A 456 9.54 7.09 5.94
N GLY A 457 10.04 6.51 7.04
CA GLY A 457 11.36 5.91 7.06
C GLY A 457 11.48 4.66 6.17
N VAL A 458 12.63 4.49 5.53
CA VAL A 458 12.95 3.32 4.69
C VAL A 458 13.79 2.30 5.47
N GLY A 459 13.65 1.01 5.19
CA GLY A 459 14.45 -0.04 5.80
C GLY A 459 15.95 0.13 5.56
N ALA A 460 16.76 -0.24 6.55
CA ALA A 460 18.21 -0.23 6.44
C ALA A 460 18.72 -1.25 5.41
N SER A 461 19.88 -0.93 4.82
CA SER A 461 20.60 -1.82 3.92
C SER A 461 21.68 -2.61 4.66
N ALA A 462 22.30 -3.59 3.99
CA ALA A 462 23.47 -4.29 4.48
C ALA A 462 24.75 -3.44 4.49
N HIS A 463 24.72 -2.21 3.94
CA HIS A 463 25.89 -1.32 3.89
C HIS A 463 25.66 0.10 4.41
N GLN A 464 24.43 0.52 4.67
CA GLN A 464 24.13 1.87 5.15
C GLN A 464 22.79 1.96 5.88
N ASP A 465 22.62 3.06 6.61
CA ASP A 465 21.38 3.40 7.30
C ASP A 465 20.25 3.61 6.29
N GLY A 466 19.01 3.33 6.73
CA GLY A 466 17.82 3.65 5.96
C GLY A 466 17.60 5.16 5.88
N ILE A 467 16.85 5.58 4.87
CA ILE A 467 16.58 7.00 4.61
C ILE A 467 15.40 7.42 5.48
N SER A 468 15.58 8.50 6.26
CA SER A 468 14.51 9.02 7.12
C SER A 468 13.53 9.84 6.30
N HIS A 469 12.24 9.78 6.66
CA HIS A 469 11.12 10.56 6.09
C HIS A 469 11.22 10.79 4.58
N ALA A 470 11.13 9.70 3.81
CA ALA A 470 11.57 9.67 2.43
C ALA A 470 10.64 8.96 1.44
N ALA A 471 9.91 7.91 1.84
CA ALA A 471 9.16 7.12 0.87
C ALA A 471 7.99 6.31 1.47
N ALA A 472 7.19 5.76 0.57
CA ALA A 472 6.16 4.78 0.84
C ALA A 472 6.31 3.58 -0.11
N VAL A 473 5.80 2.40 0.27
CA VAL A 473 5.94 1.20 -0.58
C VAL A 473 5.18 1.32 -1.90
N TRP A 474 4.07 2.07 -1.90
CA TRP A 474 3.20 2.26 -3.06
C TRP A 474 3.70 3.36 -4.02
N ASN A 475 4.55 4.28 -3.55
CA ASN A 475 5.26 5.29 -4.34
C ASN A 475 6.64 5.58 -3.70
N PRO A 476 7.76 5.21 -4.35
CA PRO A 476 9.10 5.44 -3.81
C PRO A 476 9.58 6.90 -3.95
N GLU A 477 8.88 7.73 -4.74
CA GLU A 477 9.17 9.16 -4.90
C GLU A 477 8.47 9.97 -3.80
N GLY A 478 8.79 9.69 -2.54
CA GLY A 478 8.06 10.28 -1.42
C GLY A 478 8.23 11.79 -1.34
N ASP A 479 7.12 12.48 -1.13
CA ASP A 479 7.03 13.90 -0.83
C ASP A 479 6.15 14.07 0.42
N MET A 480 6.53 14.98 1.32
CA MET A 480 5.71 15.30 2.49
C MET A 480 4.79 16.50 2.26
N GLY A 481 4.94 17.21 1.14
CA GLY A 481 4.24 18.45 0.81
C GLY A 481 4.69 19.63 1.67
N ASP A 482 4.49 20.84 1.16
CA ASP A 482 4.80 22.07 1.89
C ASP A 482 3.74 22.37 2.96
N MET A 483 4.18 22.79 4.16
CA MET A 483 3.24 23.16 5.24
C MET A 483 2.25 24.23 4.77
N GLU A 484 2.73 25.25 4.04
CA GLU A 484 1.90 26.34 3.54
C GLU A 484 0.84 25.85 2.54
N ILE A 485 1.15 24.85 1.71
CA ILE A 485 0.20 24.26 0.76
C ILE A 485 -0.85 23.42 1.48
N TRP A 486 -0.44 22.62 2.48
CA TRP A 486 -1.37 21.88 3.32
C TRP A 486 -2.35 22.80 4.06
N GLU A 487 -1.89 23.96 4.58
CA GLU A 487 -2.75 24.95 5.23
C GLU A 487 -3.79 25.59 4.29
N LEU A 488 -3.60 25.55 2.96
CA LEU A 488 -4.62 25.98 2.01
C LEU A 488 -5.79 25.00 1.91
N ALA A 489 -5.54 23.72 2.16
CA ALA A 489 -6.48 22.62 1.97
C ALA A 489 -7.01 22.02 3.29
N GLU A 490 -6.44 22.41 4.43
CA GLU A 490 -6.81 21.89 5.75
C GLU A 490 -7.06 23.08 6.69
N PRO A 491 -8.16 23.11 7.48
CA PRO A 491 -8.40 24.15 8.47
C PRO A 491 -7.57 23.89 9.76
N LEU A 492 -6.25 23.72 9.58
CA LEU A 492 -5.29 23.31 10.58
C LEU A 492 -3.98 24.07 10.38
N VAL A 493 -3.40 24.64 11.43
CA VAL A 493 -2.08 25.30 11.37
C VAL A 493 -0.98 24.41 11.96
N TYR A 494 0.24 24.52 11.43
CA TYR A 494 1.40 23.77 11.95
C TYR A 494 2.02 24.48 13.16
N LEU A 495 2.18 23.76 14.27
CA LEU A 495 2.96 24.20 15.44
C LEU A 495 4.33 23.51 15.51
N GLY A 496 4.57 22.51 14.66
CA GLY A 496 5.85 21.83 14.58
C GLY A 496 5.89 20.82 13.46
N ARG A 497 7.08 20.59 12.92
CA ARG A 497 7.41 19.51 11.99
C ARG A 497 8.83 19.05 12.31
N GLN A 498 8.99 17.81 12.75
CA GLN A 498 10.24 17.34 13.37
C GLN A 498 10.55 15.90 12.97
N ILE A 499 11.83 15.56 12.82
CA ILE A 499 12.28 14.16 12.74
C ILE A 499 11.80 13.42 14.00
N LYS A 500 11.23 12.22 13.83
CA LYS A 500 10.74 11.44 14.97
C LYS A 500 11.87 10.64 15.59
N ALA A 501 12.41 11.14 16.69
CA ALA A 501 13.48 10.49 17.43
C ALA A 501 13.12 9.04 17.80
N SER A 502 14.09 8.13 17.65
CA SER A 502 13.99 6.71 18.00
C SER A 502 12.87 5.93 17.30
N SER A 503 12.33 6.44 16.19
CA SER A 503 11.32 5.73 15.39
C SER A 503 11.95 4.68 14.45
N GLY A 504 13.15 4.94 13.92
CA GLY A 504 13.86 4.01 13.05
C GLY A 504 14.36 2.78 13.80
N GLY A 505 14.20 1.59 13.21
CA GLY A 505 14.57 0.33 13.82
C GLY A 505 16.07 0.24 14.11
N ALA A 506 16.42 -0.16 15.33
CA ALA A 506 17.81 -0.28 15.75
C ALA A 506 18.55 -1.41 15.02
N GLY A 507 19.81 -1.19 14.68
CA GLY A 507 20.66 -2.18 14.04
C GLY A 507 22.10 -1.67 13.90
N LYS A 508 23.00 -2.54 13.39
CA LYS A 508 24.31 -2.11 12.89
C LYS A 508 24.15 -0.91 11.95
N TYR A 509 23.17 -1.02 11.04
CA TYR A 509 22.59 0.10 10.32
C TYR A 509 21.16 0.33 10.82
N ARG A 510 20.86 1.58 11.16
CA ARG A 510 19.56 2.01 11.68
C ARG A 510 18.59 2.15 10.51
N GLY A 511 17.34 1.75 10.68
CA GLY A 511 16.29 2.11 9.73
C GLY A 511 16.04 3.62 9.70
N GLY A 512 15.48 4.14 8.62
CA GLY A 512 15.10 5.55 8.54
C GLY A 512 14.11 5.91 9.65
N CYS A 513 14.29 7.07 10.27
CA CYS A 513 13.27 7.61 11.17
C CYS A 513 12.07 8.09 10.34
N GLY A 514 10.89 8.04 10.93
CA GLY A 514 9.78 8.85 10.44
C GLY A 514 9.93 10.30 10.85
N PHE A 515 8.83 11.04 10.77
CA PHE A 515 8.72 12.41 11.27
C PHE A 515 7.36 12.61 11.92
N GLU A 516 7.15 13.77 12.53
CA GLU A 516 5.91 14.13 13.18
C GLU A 516 5.55 15.59 12.91
N SER A 517 4.25 15.87 12.87
CA SER A 517 3.71 17.22 12.79
C SER A 517 2.66 17.45 13.88
N LEU A 518 2.81 18.56 14.60
CA LEU A 518 1.81 19.00 15.58
C LEU A 518 0.87 19.99 14.91
N ARG A 519 -0.42 19.67 14.90
CA ARG A 519 -1.47 20.45 14.24
C ARG A 519 -2.39 21.06 15.30
N MET A 520 -2.71 22.33 15.13
CA MET A 520 -3.77 23.00 15.88
C MET A 520 -4.94 23.27 14.96
N VAL A 521 -6.14 22.93 15.40
CA VAL A 521 -7.36 23.23 14.65
C VAL A 521 -7.57 24.74 14.58
N TRP A 522 -7.87 25.26 13.39
CA TRP A 522 -7.96 26.70 13.17
C TRP A 522 -8.94 27.05 12.04
N ASN A 523 -9.91 27.91 12.34
CA ASN A 523 -10.95 28.35 11.41
C ASN A 523 -11.83 27.20 10.88
N ALA A 524 -11.96 26.13 11.66
CA ALA A 524 -12.84 25.00 11.39
C ALA A 524 -14.19 25.19 12.11
N LYS A 525 -15.29 24.68 11.54
CA LYS A 525 -16.62 24.66 12.17
C LYS A 525 -17.24 23.29 12.02
N ASP A 526 -17.99 22.85 13.03
CA ASP A 526 -18.60 21.52 13.08
C ASP A 526 -17.61 20.40 12.70
N TRP A 527 -16.42 20.46 13.29
CA TRP A 527 -15.24 19.71 12.85
C TRP A 527 -15.04 18.40 13.62
N THR A 528 -14.64 17.35 12.90
CA THR A 528 -14.22 16.07 13.48
C THR A 528 -12.86 15.63 12.95
N MET A 529 -12.12 14.85 13.74
CA MET A 529 -10.86 14.20 13.32
C MET A 529 -10.76 12.77 13.89
N PHE A 530 -9.88 11.95 13.31
CA PHE A 530 -9.59 10.60 13.79
C PHE A 530 -8.17 10.13 13.41
N PHE A 531 -7.75 9.00 13.98
CA PHE A 531 -6.46 8.36 13.74
C PHE A 531 -6.62 7.07 12.96
N MET A 532 -5.67 6.79 12.06
CA MET A 532 -5.61 5.54 11.31
C MET A 532 -4.15 5.14 11.07
N GLY A 533 -3.70 4.14 11.82
CA GLY A 533 -2.41 3.47 11.63
C GLY A 533 -2.21 2.29 12.58
N ASN A 534 -1.05 1.65 12.50
CA ASN A 534 -0.69 0.56 13.41
C ASN A 534 -0.39 1.09 14.83
N GLY A 535 -0.90 0.41 15.86
CA GLY A 535 -0.74 0.82 17.26
C GLY A 535 0.06 -0.21 18.05
N HIS A 536 -0.55 -1.36 18.30
CA HIS A 536 0.04 -2.40 19.14
C HIS A 536 1.19 -3.16 18.47
N ILE A 537 1.19 -3.25 17.13
CA ILE A 537 2.13 -4.10 16.37
C ILE A 537 2.93 -3.26 15.38
N SER A 538 4.27 -3.43 15.37
CA SER A 538 5.10 -3.00 14.23
C SER A 538 5.07 -4.10 13.16
N SER A 539 4.67 -3.73 11.94
CA SER A 539 4.51 -4.71 10.85
C SER A 539 5.85 -5.12 10.22
N ASP A 540 6.78 -4.18 10.11
CA ASP A 540 8.14 -4.42 9.64
C ASP A 540 9.00 -5.08 10.72
N TRP A 541 9.90 -5.96 10.30
CA TRP A 541 10.91 -6.55 11.19
C TRP A 541 12.29 -6.18 10.69
N GLY A 542 13.24 -6.01 11.61
CA GLY A 542 14.62 -5.90 11.24
C GLY A 542 15.19 -7.17 10.61
N LEU A 543 16.33 -7.04 9.96
CA LEU A 543 16.98 -8.12 9.23
C LEU A 543 18.34 -8.47 9.84
N MET A 544 18.65 -9.77 9.93
CA MET A 544 19.94 -10.31 10.37
C MET A 544 20.46 -9.74 11.71
N GLY A 545 19.56 -9.50 12.65
CA GLY A 545 19.87 -8.98 14.00
C GLY A 545 19.34 -7.58 14.29
N GLY A 546 18.85 -6.87 13.27
CA GLY A 546 18.17 -5.59 13.44
C GLY A 546 16.79 -5.75 14.07
N TYR A 547 16.26 -4.65 14.61
CA TYR A 547 14.95 -4.54 15.24
C TYR A 547 13.91 -3.89 14.32
N PRO A 548 12.61 -4.15 14.54
CA PRO A 548 11.51 -3.37 13.97
C PRO A 548 11.65 -1.87 14.23
N ALA A 549 10.99 -1.06 13.40
CA ALA A 549 10.67 0.32 13.73
C ALA A 549 9.73 0.41 14.95
N ALA A 550 9.63 1.61 15.53
CA ALA A 550 8.65 1.88 16.58
C ALA A 550 7.21 1.80 16.03
N SER A 551 6.28 1.28 16.86
CA SER A 551 4.86 1.27 16.53
C SER A 551 4.18 2.61 16.86
N GLY A 552 2.94 2.80 16.39
CA GLY A 552 2.20 4.05 16.55
C GLY A 552 1.59 4.25 17.93
N TYR A 553 1.23 5.49 18.23
CA TYR A 553 0.45 5.89 19.41
C TYR A 553 -0.38 7.12 19.04
N ARG A 554 -1.37 7.43 19.86
CA ARG A 554 -2.25 8.60 19.70
C ARG A 554 -1.83 9.71 20.66
N PHE A 555 -1.90 10.95 20.18
CA PHE A 555 -1.96 12.14 21.02
C PHE A 555 -2.99 13.12 20.44
N GLU A 556 -4.01 13.44 21.24
CA GLU A 556 -4.95 14.53 21.01
C GLU A 556 -5.17 15.32 22.31
N ALA A 557 -5.39 16.63 22.22
CA ALA A 557 -5.70 17.47 23.36
C ALA A 557 -6.91 18.35 23.06
N HIS A 558 -7.96 18.21 23.86
CA HIS A 558 -9.19 18.99 23.77
C HIS A 558 -9.26 20.04 24.87
N ASP A 559 -10.05 21.09 24.66
CA ASP A 559 -10.32 22.11 25.67
C ASP A 559 -9.03 22.78 26.18
N THR A 560 -8.09 23.02 25.26
CA THR A 560 -6.69 23.37 25.56
C THR A 560 -6.48 24.73 26.23
N ARG A 561 -7.46 25.63 26.13
CA ARG A 561 -7.34 27.05 26.51
C ARG A 561 -6.18 27.76 25.80
N LEU A 562 -5.71 27.23 24.66
CA LEU A 562 -4.55 27.80 23.97
C LEU A 562 -4.79 29.24 23.52
N LYS A 563 -6.03 29.64 23.25
CA LYS A 563 -6.37 31.04 22.96
C LYS A 563 -5.93 31.98 24.08
N GLU A 564 -6.29 31.67 25.32
CA GLU A 564 -5.93 32.46 26.50
C GLU A 564 -4.42 32.37 26.77
N ILE A 565 -3.85 31.16 26.73
CA ILE A 565 -2.42 30.93 26.97
C ILE A 565 -1.56 31.75 25.98
N ILE A 566 -1.92 31.75 24.70
CA ILE A 566 -1.24 32.54 23.66
C ILE A 566 -1.37 34.04 23.95
N ALA A 567 -2.58 34.52 24.27
CA ALA A 567 -2.82 35.93 24.55
C ALA A 567 -2.07 36.44 25.78
N GLU A 568 -1.85 35.57 26.77
CA GLU A 568 -1.12 35.87 28.02
C GLU A 568 0.41 35.73 27.88
N GLY A 569 0.90 35.24 26.73
CA GLY A 569 2.33 34.97 26.51
C GLY A 569 2.85 33.74 27.28
N GLY A 570 1.97 32.78 27.58
CA GLY A 570 2.32 31.52 28.24
C GLY A 570 3.10 30.56 27.33
N ALA A 571 3.61 29.48 27.94
CA ALA A 571 4.29 28.42 27.19
C ALA A 571 3.29 27.62 26.35
N ILE A 572 3.61 27.39 25.08
CA ILE A 572 2.77 26.61 24.14
C ILE A 572 3.50 25.37 23.62
N PRO A 573 2.79 24.25 23.40
CA PRO A 573 3.29 23.12 22.64
C PRO A 573 3.75 23.54 21.24
N HIS A 574 4.97 23.18 20.88
CA HIS A 574 5.55 23.37 19.55
C HIS A 574 6.59 22.28 19.26
N GLY A 575 6.98 22.13 18.00
CA GLY A 575 7.92 21.08 17.57
C GLY A 575 7.30 19.68 17.61
N GLY A 576 8.11 18.67 17.93
CA GLY A 576 7.68 17.26 18.04
C GLY A 576 7.55 16.74 19.48
N ASP A 577 6.77 15.67 19.65
CA ASP A 577 6.61 14.92 20.91
C ASP A 577 7.84 14.04 21.14
N THR A 578 8.95 14.68 21.47
CA THR A 578 10.31 14.13 21.30
C THR A 578 10.54 12.82 22.08
N ASP A 579 10.09 12.74 23.32
CA ASP A 579 10.09 11.51 24.12
C ASP A 579 8.67 11.30 24.69
N PRO A 580 7.83 10.46 24.07
CA PRO A 580 6.44 10.27 24.52
C PRO A 580 6.33 9.61 25.91
N GLU A 581 7.42 9.06 26.45
CA GLU A 581 7.50 8.55 27.83
C GLU A 581 7.76 9.69 28.84
N ASN A 582 8.34 10.80 28.38
CA ASN A 582 8.65 11.99 29.19
C ASN A 582 8.11 13.25 28.49
N PRO A 583 6.78 13.37 28.29
CA PRO A 583 6.20 14.43 27.47
C PRO A 583 6.32 15.80 28.16
N THR A 584 6.52 16.85 27.36
CA THR A 584 6.61 18.24 27.86
C THR A 584 5.31 19.02 27.67
N TRP A 585 4.52 18.70 26.64
CA TRP A 585 3.33 19.45 26.26
C TRP A 585 2.21 19.41 27.32
N GLU A 586 2.07 18.29 28.03
CA GLU A 586 0.97 18.11 29.00
C GLU A 586 1.07 19.09 30.17
N ALA A 587 2.29 19.37 30.64
CA ALA A 587 2.53 20.36 31.68
C ALA A 587 2.20 21.80 31.25
N MET A 588 2.18 22.07 29.93
CA MET A 588 1.81 23.36 29.35
C MET A 588 0.28 23.51 29.19
N LEU A 589 -0.47 22.42 29.35
CA LEU A 589 -1.91 22.33 29.09
C LEU A 589 -2.66 21.77 30.32
N PRO A 590 -2.60 22.44 31.49
CA PRO A 590 -3.10 21.88 32.75
C PRO A 590 -4.60 21.60 32.78
N ASP A 591 -5.39 22.29 31.95
CA ASP A 591 -6.84 22.14 31.89
C ASP A 591 -7.32 21.27 30.70
N ALA A 592 -6.40 20.83 29.85
CA ALA A 592 -6.75 20.10 28.64
C ALA A 592 -7.20 18.67 28.95
N ARG A 593 -8.16 18.20 28.16
CA ARG A 593 -8.55 16.80 28.14
C ARG A 593 -7.67 16.07 27.11
N ILE A 594 -6.59 15.48 27.61
CA ILE A 594 -5.56 14.81 26.79
C ILE A 594 -5.90 13.32 26.65
N LYS A 595 -5.82 12.80 25.42
CA LYS A 595 -5.73 11.35 25.19
C LYS A 595 -4.38 11.01 24.62
N ARG A 596 -3.61 10.25 25.40
CA ARG A 596 -2.30 9.70 25.05
C ARG A 596 -2.30 8.20 25.35
N ASP A 597 -2.35 7.39 24.31
CA ASP A 597 -2.46 5.93 24.43
C ASP A 597 -2.04 5.21 23.15
N LYS A 598 -2.18 3.89 23.12
CA LYS A 598 -1.84 3.03 21.98
C LYS A 598 -2.97 2.88 20.96
N GLN A 599 -4.12 3.54 21.16
CA GLN A 599 -5.28 3.42 20.27
C GLN A 599 -5.06 4.26 19.00
N ALA A 600 -4.22 3.75 18.09
CA ALA A 600 -3.88 4.41 16.82
C ALA A 600 -4.96 4.29 15.73
N ILE A 601 -6.11 3.70 16.07
CA ILE A 601 -7.28 3.60 15.21
C ILE A 601 -8.48 4.11 15.98
N THR A 602 -9.13 5.16 15.48
CA THR A 602 -10.35 5.71 16.07
C THR A 602 -11.39 5.96 14.99
N THR A 603 -12.65 6.09 15.39
CA THR A 603 -13.66 6.76 14.55
C THR A 603 -13.64 8.26 14.81
N GLU A 604 -14.44 9.02 14.07
CA GLU A 604 -14.51 10.48 14.22
C GLU A 604 -14.82 10.92 15.67
N ALA A 605 -14.10 11.95 16.11
CA ALA A 605 -14.34 12.65 17.37
C ALA A 605 -14.43 14.15 17.08
N MET A 606 -15.22 14.89 17.87
CA MET A 606 -15.33 16.34 17.71
C MET A 606 -14.05 17.04 18.13
N PHE A 607 -13.62 18.01 17.32
CA PHE A 607 -12.53 18.93 17.60
C PHE A 607 -13.03 20.36 17.40
N LYS A 608 -12.46 21.31 18.14
CA LYS A 608 -12.73 22.74 17.97
C LYS A 608 -11.43 23.49 17.72
N ASP A 609 -11.55 24.73 17.23
CA ASP A 609 -10.40 25.64 17.15
C ASP A 609 -9.62 25.63 18.47
N TYR A 610 -8.29 25.62 18.34
CA TYR A 610 -7.30 25.47 19.41
C TYR A 610 -7.10 24.07 20.00
N ASP A 611 -7.88 23.05 19.61
CA ASP A 611 -7.56 21.66 19.95
C ASP A 611 -6.32 21.18 19.16
N LEU A 612 -5.62 20.18 19.70
CA LEU A 612 -4.36 19.66 19.12
C LEU A 612 -4.47 18.23 18.64
N TYR A 613 -3.79 17.94 17.54
CA TYR A 613 -3.63 16.61 16.94
C TYR A 613 -2.16 16.37 16.58
N LEU A 614 -1.60 15.22 16.97
CA LEU A 614 -0.26 14.80 16.53
C LEU A 614 -0.34 13.87 15.33
N ASN A 615 0.17 14.30 14.17
CA ASN A 615 0.38 13.39 13.06
C ASN A 615 1.78 12.77 13.16
N TYR A 616 1.85 11.45 13.32
CA TYR A 616 3.12 10.71 13.44
C TYR A 616 3.27 9.79 12.23
N MET A 617 4.38 9.88 11.51
CA MET A 617 4.74 9.01 10.38
C MET A 617 5.78 7.97 10.82
N ARG A 618 5.66 6.71 10.40
CA ARG A 618 6.49 5.62 10.96
C ARG A 618 7.94 5.61 10.44
N GLY A 619 8.81 4.95 11.22
CA GLY A 619 10.17 4.62 10.79
C GLY A 619 10.24 3.30 10.00
N GLY A 620 11.41 3.01 9.43
CA GLY A 620 11.71 1.74 8.76
C GLY A 620 12.55 0.79 9.63
N PRO A 621 12.62 -0.51 9.29
CA PRO A 621 13.34 -1.54 10.06
C PRO A 621 14.87 -1.43 9.98
N GLY A 622 15.57 -1.90 11.02
CA GLY A 622 17.04 -1.93 11.10
C GLY A 622 17.70 -3.17 10.51
N PHE A 623 19.02 -3.12 10.32
CA PHE A 623 19.85 -4.23 9.81
C PHE A 623 21.04 -4.54 10.73
N GLY A 624 21.27 -5.82 11.05
CA GLY A 624 22.44 -6.28 11.82
C GLY A 624 22.35 -6.02 13.34
N ASP A 625 23.21 -6.67 14.14
CA ASP A 625 23.24 -6.46 15.60
C ASP A 625 23.59 -4.99 15.94
N PRO A 626 22.76 -4.28 16.74
CA PRO A 626 23.05 -2.92 17.19
C PRO A 626 24.42 -2.75 17.85
N LEU A 627 24.95 -3.79 18.54
CA LEU A 627 26.28 -3.71 19.16
C LEU A 627 27.43 -3.61 18.14
N ASP A 628 27.17 -3.85 16.86
CA ASP A 628 28.16 -3.74 15.78
C ASP A 628 28.07 -2.38 15.05
N ARG A 629 27.12 -1.50 15.44
CA ARG A 629 27.05 -0.12 14.91
C ARG A 629 28.34 0.63 15.24
N GLU A 630 28.81 1.43 14.31
CA GLU A 630 29.96 2.30 14.52
C GLU A 630 29.61 3.35 15.61
N PRO A 631 30.38 3.45 16.72
CA PRO A 631 29.99 4.28 17.85
C PRO A 631 29.83 5.77 17.52
N GLN A 632 30.62 6.32 16.59
CA GLN A 632 30.50 7.73 16.22
C GLN A 632 29.14 7.99 15.56
N LYS A 633 28.65 7.10 14.69
CA LYS A 633 27.28 7.18 14.15
C LYS A 633 26.19 7.23 15.22
N VAL A 634 26.39 6.59 16.37
CA VAL A 634 25.41 6.67 17.48
C VAL A 634 25.44 8.05 18.13
N ALA A 635 26.62 8.64 18.31
CA ALA A 635 26.73 10.02 18.79
C ALA A 635 26.11 11.01 17.78
N ASP A 636 26.34 10.80 16.49
CA ASP A 636 25.76 11.61 15.41
C ASP A 636 24.24 11.48 15.37
N ASP A 637 23.69 10.27 15.55
CA ASP A 637 22.24 10.04 15.66
C ASP A 637 21.63 10.79 16.84
N VAL A 638 22.33 10.84 17.99
CA VAL A 638 21.85 11.58 19.17
C VAL A 638 21.88 13.08 18.94
N ASN A 639 22.99 13.60 18.40
CA ASN A 639 23.14 15.03 18.12
C ASN A 639 22.16 15.50 17.03
N GLY A 640 21.88 14.65 16.04
CA GLY A 640 20.95 14.92 14.94
C GLY A 640 19.48 14.69 15.26
N GLY A 641 19.13 14.29 16.49
CA GLY A 641 17.73 14.06 16.90
C GLY A 641 17.11 12.76 16.36
N TYR A 642 17.90 11.84 15.81
CA TYR A 642 17.43 10.53 15.35
C TYR A 642 17.30 9.51 16.46
N LEU A 643 18.08 9.66 17.55
CA LEU A 643 18.11 8.73 18.67
C LEU A 643 18.05 9.48 20.00
N LEU A 644 17.18 9.06 20.91
CA LEU A 644 17.20 9.59 22.27
C LEU A 644 18.48 9.14 23.03
N PRO A 645 19.14 10.03 23.79
CA PRO A 645 20.40 9.71 24.49
C PRO A 645 20.35 8.43 25.35
N ARG A 646 19.20 8.15 25.98
CA ARG A 646 18.99 6.97 26.84
C ARG A 646 19.18 5.63 26.11
N PHE A 647 19.02 5.62 24.79
CA PHE A 647 19.15 4.41 23.97
C PHE A 647 20.56 4.18 23.43
N ALA A 648 21.45 5.17 23.47
CA ALA A 648 22.84 4.99 23.07
C ALA A 648 23.52 3.89 23.90
N ASP A 649 23.36 3.92 25.22
CA ASP A 649 23.89 2.90 26.13
C ASP A 649 23.08 1.60 26.09
N SER A 650 21.76 1.69 26.30
CA SER A 650 20.91 0.52 26.52
C SER A 650 20.72 -0.37 25.28
N VAL A 651 20.80 0.19 24.06
CA VAL A 651 20.61 -0.55 22.81
C VAL A 651 21.94 -0.82 22.10
N TYR A 652 22.80 0.19 21.97
CA TYR A 652 24.03 0.10 21.18
C TYR A 652 25.29 -0.16 22.03
N GLY A 653 25.17 -0.11 23.36
CA GLY A 653 26.29 -0.21 24.29
C GLY A 653 27.30 0.92 24.15
N VAL A 654 26.88 2.08 23.61
CA VAL A 654 27.73 3.25 23.37
C VAL A 654 27.61 4.20 24.54
N VAL A 655 28.76 4.47 25.18
CA VAL A 655 28.85 5.43 26.27
C VAL A 655 29.20 6.79 25.69
N LEU A 656 28.30 7.74 25.89
CA LEU A 656 28.46 9.11 25.45
C LEU A 656 29.11 9.96 26.55
N ARG A 657 29.97 10.88 26.13
CA ARG A 657 30.55 11.93 26.98
C ARG A 657 30.21 13.29 26.40
N ASP A 658 30.30 14.32 27.23
CA ASP A 658 30.22 15.70 26.76
C ASP A 658 31.45 16.00 25.87
N ALA A 659 31.20 16.51 24.67
CA ALA A 659 32.25 16.90 23.71
C ALA A 659 32.45 18.43 23.66
N GLY A 660 31.72 19.20 24.46
CA GLY A 660 31.65 20.66 24.37
C GLY A 660 30.52 21.12 23.46
N ASP A 661 30.11 22.39 23.61
CA ASP A 661 29.08 23.06 22.81
C ASP A 661 27.71 22.34 22.77
N GLY A 662 27.40 21.56 23.81
CA GLY A 662 26.17 20.77 23.94
C GLY A 662 26.17 19.45 23.16
N MET A 663 27.24 19.15 22.43
CA MET A 663 27.36 17.95 21.58
C MET A 663 27.80 16.73 22.39
N LYS A 664 27.31 15.56 21.99
CA LYS A 664 27.75 14.26 22.52
C LYS A 664 28.88 13.70 21.68
N GLY A 665 29.93 13.24 22.35
CA GLY A 665 31.03 12.46 21.76
C GLY A 665 31.09 11.06 22.33
N VAL A 666 31.92 10.20 21.74
CA VAL A 666 32.07 8.81 22.17
C VAL A 666 33.19 8.66 23.21
N ASP A 667 32.92 7.93 24.30
CA ASP A 667 33.95 7.32 25.12
C ASP A 667 34.23 5.89 24.61
N ARG A 668 35.35 5.70 23.90
CA ARG A 668 35.66 4.44 23.21
C ARG A 668 35.98 3.29 24.18
N ASP A 669 36.66 3.59 25.27
CA ASP A 669 37.07 2.57 26.24
C ASP A 669 35.86 2.11 27.06
N ALA A 670 35.05 3.06 27.54
CA ALA A 670 33.81 2.75 28.24
C ALA A 670 32.80 2.02 27.35
N THR A 671 32.69 2.41 26.07
CA THR A 671 31.87 1.71 25.06
C THR A 671 32.33 0.26 24.88
N THR A 672 33.64 0.02 24.78
CA THR A 672 34.19 -1.34 24.63
C THR A 672 33.85 -2.21 25.84
N ALA A 673 34.04 -1.67 27.05
CA ALA A 673 33.69 -2.35 28.30
C ALA A 673 32.17 -2.63 28.37
N ARG A 674 31.34 -1.64 28.01
CA ARG A 674 29.88 -1.74 28.03
C ARG A 674 29.36 -2.80 27.06
N ARG A 675 29.84 -2.80 25.81
CA ARG A 675 29.49 -3.84 24.83
C ARG A 675 29.87 -5.24 25.30
N LYS A 676 31.03 -5.39 25.95
CA LYS A 676 31.42 -6.67 26.58
C LYS A 676 30.45 -7.08 27.68
N ALA A 677 30.04 -6.15 28.54
CA ALA A 677 29.07 -6.39 29.60
C ALA A 677 27.71 -6.82 29.03
N ILE A 678 27.19 -6.14 28.00
CA ILE A 678 25.93 -6.50 27.34
C ILE A 678 26.00 -7.90 26.73
N ARG A 679 27.13 -8.29 26.11
CA ARG A 679 27.32 -9.66 25.61
C ARG A 679 27.23 -10.72 26.72
N GLN A 680 27.79 -10.44 27.89
CA GLN A 680 27.67 -11.35 29.05
C GLN A 680 26.24 -11.37 29.61
N GLN A 681 25.58 -10.22 29.66
CA GLN A 681 24.17 -10.12 30.07
C GLN A 681 23.25 -10.94 29.15
N ARG A 682 23.41 -10.80 27.83
CA ARG A 682 22.66 -11.59 26.84
C ARG A 682 22.84 -13.10 27.05
N LEU A 683 24.07 -13.55 27.33
CA LEU A 683 24.33 -14.97 27.64
C LEU A 683 23.64 -15.42 28.94
N ALA A 684 23.63 -14.56 29.97
CA ALA A 684 23.04 -14.87 31.27
C ALA A 684 21.50 -14.86 31.27
N GLU A 685 20.88 -13.99 30.49
CA GLU A 685 19.41 -13.85 30.41
C GLU A 685 18.78 -14.80 29.39
N SER A 686 19.54 -15.22 28.37
CA SER A 686 19.04 -16.16 27.36
C SER A 686 18.91 -17.57 27.90
N VAL A 687 17.90 -18.29 27.41
CA VAL A 687 17.74 -19.74 27.62
C VAL A 687 17.88 -20.48 26.30
N PRO A 688 18.32 -21.75 26.29
CA PRO A 688 18.26 -22.57 25.10
C PRO A 688 16.84 -22.61 24.51
N THR A 689 16.70 -22.45 23.19
CA THR A 689 15.38 -22.35 22.53
C THR A 689 14.45 -23.51 22.86
N ARG A 690 14.97 -24.73 23.04
CA ARG A 690 14.18 -25.91 23.43
C ARG A 690 13.48 -25.76 24.80
N GLU A 691 14.07 -25.01 25.74
CA GLU A 691 13.52 -24.79 27.08
C GLU A 691 12.38 -23.78 27.02
N TRP A 692 12.60 -22.66 26.31
CA TRP A 692 11.51 -21.71 26.01
C TRP A 692 10.36 -22.38 25.25
N MET A 693 10.66 -23.18 24.21
CA MET A 693 9.65 -23.89 23.43
C MET A 693 8.82 -24.86 24.29
N ALA A 694 9.43 -25.52 25.28
CA ALA A 694 8.71 -26.41 26.18
C ALA A 694 7.70 -25.64 27.04
N GLU A 695 8.04 -24.43 27.49
CA GLU A 695 7.13 -23.58 28.26
C GLU A 695 6.02 -22.98 27.38
N GLU A 696 6.36 -22.45 26.21
CA GLU A 696 5.38 -21.91 25.27
C GLU A 696 4.39 -22.98 24.81
N ARG A 697 4.86 -24.22 24.61
CA ARG A 697 3.99 -25.37 24.33
C ARG A 697 2.98 -25.62 25.45
N LYS A 698 3.35 -25.47 26.73
CA LYS A 698 2.39 -25.62 27.85
C LYS A 698 1.30 -24.57 27.77
N ARG A 699 1.67 -23.31 27.49
CA ARG A 699 0.71 -22.22 27.28
C ARG A 699 -0.23 -22.50 26.11
N ILE A 700 0.28 -23.01 25.00
CA ILE A 700 -0.52 -23.42 23.83
C ILE A 700 -1.50 -24.54 24.21
N LEU A 701 -1.05 -25.57 24.91
CA LEU A 701 -1.91 -26.67 25.38
C LEU A 701 -3.02 -26.16 26.31
N ALA A 702 -2.70 -25.22 27.18
CA ALA A 702 -3.65 -24.56 28.09
C ALA A 702 -4.50 -23.46 27.42
N LYS A 703 -4.24 -23.14 26.14
CA LYS A 703 -4.86 -22.03 25.39
C LYS A 703 -4.69 -20.67 26.09
N GLU A 704 -3.53 -20.45 26.71
CA GLU A 704 -3.19 -19.24 27.47
C GLU A 704 -2.63 -18.12 26.57
N ALA A 705 -3.55 -17.48 25.82
CA ALA A 705 -3.26 -16.28 25.03
C ALA A 705 -4.48 -15.35 24.98
N GLY A 706 -4.27 -14.08 24.64
CA GLY A 706 -5.37 -13.16 24.38
C GLY A 706 -6.29 -13.67 23.26
N VAL A 707 -7.57 -13.34 23.31
CA VAL A 707 -8.57 -13.86 22.36
C VAL A 707 -8.23 -13.49 20.91
N HIS A 708 -7.66 -12.31 20.69
CA HIS A 708 -7.18 -11.87 19.37
C HIS A 708 -6.08 -12.79 18.79
N VAL A 709 -5.17 -13.31 19.63
CA VAL A 709 -4.15 -14.29 19.20
C VAL A 709 -4.80 -15.63 18.87
N GLN A 710 -5.73 -16.09 19.70
CA GLN A 710 -6.45 -17.34 19.48
C GLN A 710 -7.29 -17.29 18.20
N GLN A 711 -7.99 -16.17 17.96
CA GLN A 711 -8.80 -15.94 16.77
C GLN A 711 -7.96 -15.95 15.50
N MET A 712 -6.81 -15.26 15.50
CA MET A 712 -5.87 -15.25 14.39
C MET A 712 -5.44 -16.67 13.98
N PHE A 713 -5.03 -17.49 14.94
CA PHE A 713 -4.64 -18.89 14.67
C PHE A 713 -5.82 -19.75 14.23
N ALA A 714 -6.97 -19.65 14.90
CA ALA A 714 -8.15 -20.45 14.56
C ALA A 714 -8.65 -20.18 13.13
N ALA A 715 -8.72 -18.92 12.71
CA ALA A 715 -9.09 -18.54 11.35
C ALA A 715 -8.04 -19.01 10.33
N SER A 716 -6.75 -18.85 10.66
CA SER A 716 -5.65 -19.29 9.80
C SER A 716 -5.60 -20.81 9.61
N PHE A 717 -5.89 -21.60 10.64
CA PHE A 717 -5.95 -23.06 10.55
C PHE A 717 -7.05 -23.53 9.61
N LYS A 718 -8.24 -22.93 9.71
CA LYS A 718 -9.37 -23.27 8.86
C LYS A 718 -9.08 -23.02 7.38
N LEU A 719 -8.47 -21.87 7.05
CA LEU A 719 -8.16 -21.49 5.68
C LEU A 719 -6.84 -22.10 5.16
N GLY A 720 -5.97 -22.57 6.06
CA GLY A 720 -4.67 -23.12 5.71
C GLY A 720 -4.36 -24.44 6.42
N PRO A 721 -4.91 -25.58 5.96
CA PRO A 721 -4.68 -26.89 6.58
C PRO A 721 -3.20 -27.28 6.66
N ARG A 722 -2.38 -26.87 5.69
CA ARG A 722 -0.92 -27.11 5.72
C ARG A 722 -0.27 -26.33 6.87
N PHE A 723 -0.72 -25.09 7.11
CA PHE A 723 -0.23 -24.28 8.22
C PHE A 723 -0.64 -24.89 9.57
N GLU A 724 -1.89 -25.36 9.72
CA GLU A 724 -2.30 -26.09 10.93
C GLU A 724 -1.43 -27.32 11.19
N GLN A 725 -1.18 -28.13 10.16
CA GLN A 725 -0.35 -29.32 10.28
C GLN A 725 1.08 -28.97 10.70
N GLN A 726 1.68 -27.93 10.10
CA GLN A 726 3.01 -27.45 10.45
C GLN A 726 3.07 -26.93 11.88
N PHE A 727 2.07 -26.17 12.32
CA PHE A 727 1.97 -25.66 13.68
C PHE A 727 1.88 -26.80 14.70
N ARG A 728 0.99 -27.78 14.46
CA ARG A 728 0.85 -28.98 15.31
C ARG A 728 2.12 -29.79 15.39
N SER A 729 2.79 -29.98 14.25
CA SER A 729 4.05 -30.73 14.18
C SER A 729 5.18 -30.00 14.91
N PHE A 730 5.34 -28.70 14.70
CA PHE A 730 6.37 -27.89 15.35
C PHE A 730 6.22 -27.88 16.87
N TRP A 731 4.99 -27.74 17.36
CA TRP A 731 4.69 -27.72 18.79
C TRP A 731 4.40 -29.11 19.39
N ASN A 732 4.50 -30.19 18.61
CA ASN A 732 4.20 -31.55 19.03
C ASN A 732 2.87 -31.64 19.82
N LEU A 733 1.79 -31.11 19.24
CA LEU A 733 0.48 -31.06 19.90
C LEU A 733 -0.25 -32.39 19.74
N PRO A 734 -0.98 -32.86 20.77
CA PRO A 734 -1.72 -34.10 20.68
C PRO A 734 -2.90 -33.97 19.70
N ALA A 735 -3.33 -35.10 19.15
CA ALA A 735 -4.32 -35.12 18.08
C ALA A 735 -5.71 -34.60 18.52
N ASP A 736 -6.01 -34.61 19.81
CA ASP A 736 -7.25 -34.12 20.43
C ASP A 736 -7.22 -32.62 20.76
N TRP A 737 -6.05 -31.98 20.80
CA TRP A 737 -5.98 -30.53 20.97
C TRP A 737 -6.61 -29.83 19.77
N ARG A 738 -7.60 -28.97 20.01
CA ARG A 738 -8.33 -28.21 18.97
C ARG A 738 -8.52 -26.77 19.42
N LEU A 739 -8.35 -25.84 18.49
CA LEU A 739 -8.66 -24.43 18.66
C LEU A 739 -9.69 -24.04 17.60
N MET A 740 -10.96 -24.06 17.98
CA MET A 740 -12.06 -23.70 17.09
C MET A 740 -12.46 -22.25 17.37
N GLU A 741 -12.61 -21.45 16.32
CA GLU A 741 -13.07 -20.07 16.47
C GLU A 741 -14.49 -19.99 17.08
N ALA A 742 -15.29 -21.04 16.93
CA ALA A 742 -16.63 -21.15 17.54
C ALA A 742 -16.62 -21.22 19.07
N ASP A 743 -15.48 -21.61 19.66
CA ASP A 743 -15.34 -21.76 21.11
C ASP A 743 -14.84 -20.45 21.76
N LEU A 744 -14.50 -19.44 20.96
CA LEU A 744 -13.98 -18.16 21.46
C LEU A 744 -15.14 -17.23 21.89
N PRO A 745 -14.98 -16.46 22.97
CA PRO A 745 -16.03 -15.58 23.51
C PRO A 745 -16.14 -14.26 22.74
N ILE A 746 -16.15 -14.32 21.41
CA ILE A 746 -16.22 -13.16 20.51
C ILE A 746 -17.17 -13.45 19.33
N PRO A 747 -17.77 -12.41 18.73
CA PRO A 747 -18.47 -12.53 17.45
C PRO A 747 -17.62 -13.23 16.37
N SER A 748 -18.25 -14.13 15.61
CA SER A 748 -17.61 -14.87 14.51
C SER A 748 -18.43 -14.85 13.22
N TYR A 749 -19.14 -13.74 12.94
CA TYR A 749 -19.90 -13.55 11.71
C TYR A 749 -18.95 -13.61 10.50
N GLY A 750 -19.41 -14.22 9.40
CA GLY A 750 -18.60 -14.40 8.19
C GLY A 750 -17.61 -15.58 8.25
N ARG A 751 -17.53 -16.31 9.37
CA ARG A 751 -16.64 -17.48 9.49
C ARG A 751 -17.03 -18.64 8.58
N GLU A 752 -18.33 -18.98 8.53
CA GLU A 752 -18.86 -20.15 7.80
C GLU A 752 -19.65 -19.78 6.54
N TYR A 753 -20.25 -18.60 6.54
CA TYR A 753 -21.19 -18.17 5.50
C TYR A 753 -20.67 -16.91 4.82
N SER A 754 -20.34 -17.05 3.54
CA SER A 754 -19.90 -16.01 2.63
C SER A 754 -20.73 -16.09 1.33
N MET A 755 -20.75 -15.01 0.56
CA MET A 755 -21.34 -14.99 -0.79
C MET A 755 -20.44 -14.17 -1.70
N ASP A 756 -19.80 -14.82 -2.65
CA ASP A 756 -18.84 -14.19 -3.57
C ASP A 756 -19.57 -13.32 -4.60
N ILE A 757 -18.86 -12.34 -5.17
CA ILE A 757 -19.43 -11.48 -6.21
C ILE A 757 -19.79 -12.25 -7.48
N SER A 758 -19.05 -13.33 -7.78
CA SER A 758 -19.31 -14.21 -8.93
C SER A 758 -20.62 -15.00 -8.85
N GLU A 759 -21.24 -15.06 -7.67
CA GLU A 759 -22.56 -15.69 -7.49
C GLU A 759 -23.72 -14.79 -7.95
N LEU A 760 -23.46 -13.52 -8.25
CA LEU A 760 -24.48 -12.62 -8.83
C LEU A 760 -24.70 -12.93 -10.33
N PRO A 761 -25.92 -12.71 -10.84
CA PRO A 761 -26.21 -12.90 -12.27
C PRO A 761 -25.31 -12.06 -13.17
N ASP A 762 -24.86 -12.66 -14.28
CA ASP A 762 -24.02 -12.04 -15.32
C ASP A 762 -22.65 -11.53 -14.85
N VAL A 763 -22.18 -11.97 -13.66
CA VAL A 763 -20.83 -11.66 -13.19
C VAL A 763 -19.86 -12.78 -13.57
N LYS A 764 -18.84 -12.43 -14.36
CA LYS A 764 -17.68 -13.26 -14.70
C LYS A 764 -16.43 -12.58 -14.16
N THR A 765 -15.92 -13.08 -13.05
CA THR A 765 -14.66 -12.59 -12.47
C THR A 765 -13.48 -13.08 -13.28
N VAL A 766 -12.40 -12.29 -13.31
CA VAL A 766 -11.14 -12.67 -13.95
C VAL A 766 -10.22 -13.24 -12.88
N GLN A 767 -9.73 -14.46 -13.08
CA GLN A 767 -8.80 -15.09 -12.16
C GLN A 767 -7.35 -14.81 -12.58
N PHE A 768 -6.53 -14.33 -11.65
CA PHE A 768 -5.11 -13.99 -11.86
C PHE A 768 -4.16 -14.84 -11.00
N VAL A 769 -4.69 -15.58 -10.03
CA VAL A 769 -3.92 -16.32 -9.03
C VAL A 769 -4.41 -17.76 -8.91
N GLU A 770 -3.55 -18.64 -8.41
CA GLU A 770 -4.02 -19.90 -7.83
C GLU A 770 -4.71 -19.59 -6.49
N GLU A 771 -5.87 -20.18 -6.22
CA GLU A 771 -6.70 -19.88 -5.03
C GLU A 771 -7.07 -21.11 -4.19
#